data_AF-A0A6N7EL43-F1
#
_entry.id   AF-A0A6N7EL43-F1
#
_cell.length_a   1.000
_cell.length_b   1.000
_cell.length_c   1.000
_cell.angle_alpha   90.00
_cell.angle_beta   90.00
_cell.angle_gamma   90.00
#
_symmetry.space_group_name_H-M   'P 1'
#
loop_
_entity.id
_entity.type
_entity.pdbx_description
1 polymer ?
#
loop_
_entity_poly.entity_id
_entity_poly.type
_entity_poly.pdbx_seq_one_letter_code
_entity_poly.pdbx_strand_id
1 'polypeptide(L)'
;MTHASTRPHGRSFVRPAATISVASLAALGLTVLPAGAVSTQALSVTVDVLAFNDFHGRLEANQESAGAAVMAGAADEFRAANADTVLVSAGDNIGASTFTSFVQDDEPTLAALNEMGLFASAVGNHEFDQGADDLTGRVSASADFPYLAANVTGEADPALPNVDEYAIYTAQEGTANEVTIGFVGVVTPEVPSLVTPAGIEGLEFGNMSEAANRVAEQLSDDDDANGEADVVVILAHDGAASPELAAATGDTAFGELVNQASDNIDAIVSGHTHVLYDHDIDGLKVTQASQYGEYLTNLQFTVDPVSGDVIASTVEQVDLVDSSTEDEEGETLYVANYPADPEVETIVTDAVAVAEERGAEVLGEITADFNRARQTNGSENRGGESTLGNFVADVHLWATQELGAQIAFMNPGGLRADLTYAGEEGSDTNIDGVVTFAEAAAIQPFANTLVTKDLTGAQIMQVLEEQWQPAGASRPFLKLGVSEGFEYLYDPTAPAGERIIGATLDGEPLDPAATYKVVMNSFLASGGDNFTTFAEGTNAADSGRVDLQAMVDYLGQEDAEPSSPDLAQRAVGITADGELVAGTEVTFDLSSLDFSTNETDATEVTLSLGGEELGSDEVDPAIVDTTDEVGRASITATIPGLSAGLHDLTVTTDVGTEITYPVEVTEATEPEEPEEPGEPEEPGEPSDAKFGFFLNDAWDTTANHVFMYGRFADEVLIGDWDGDGTDSITVRRGNVFYVSNEPRGGEAEHVFVYGRPGDTVLVGDWDGDGIDTLAVRRGAEYHVKNNLAGGPADQVVVYGRSGDQVVVGDWDGDELDTFAVRRGAQYFVKNTIAAGEADQVVVYGRAGDITLAGDWDGDGDDTFAVRRGATYYVKNTIAAGQADIVLVYGRAGDEVYVGDWNGDGEDTLGVRRAP
;
A
#
# COMPACT_ATOMS: atom_id res chain seq x y z
N MET A 1 -8.06 -23.36 62.20
CA MET A 1 -7.99 -22.34 63.27
C MET A 1 -7.89 -20.98 62.57
N THR A 2 -8.83 -20.06 62.87
CA THR A 2 -8.77 -18.57 62.77
C THR A 2 -8.27 -17.92 61.46
N HIS A 3 -9.17 -17.41 60.58
CA HIS A 3 -9.61 -15.99 60.35
C HIS A 3 -8.50 -15.03 59.82
N ALA A 4 -8.65 -14.23 58.74
CA ALA A 4 -9.71 -13.30 58.29
C ALA A 4 -9.61 -13.05 56.74
N SER A 5 -10.66 -12.94 55.91
CA SER A 5 -11.67 -11.89 55.65
C SER A 5 -11.17 -10.59 54.95
N THR A 6 -11.58 -10.37 53.68
CA THR A 6 -12.11 -9.09 53.16
C THR A 6 -12.92 -9.25 51.84
N ARG A 7 -14.20 -8.87 51.96
CA ARG A 7 -15.36 -8.53 51.07
C ARG A 7 -15.23 -8.35 49.53
N PRO A 8 -16.31 -8.68 48.79
CA PRO A 8 -16.72 -8.03 47.54
C PRO A 8 -17.88 -7.03 47.74
N HIS A 9 -18.00 -6.03 46.86
CA HIS A 9 -19.12 -5.07 46.80
C HIS A 9 -19.93 -5.24 45.52
N GLY A 10 -21.08 -5.91 45.63
CA GLY A 10 -22.18 -5.78 44.67
C GLY A 10 -23.02 -4.53 44.97
N ARG A 11 -23.49 -3.85 43.92
CA ARG A 11 -24.48 -2.78 44.01
C ARG A 11 -25.73 -3.19 43.24
N SER A 12 -26.85 -3.18 43.96
CA SER A 12 -28.20 -3.48 43.53
C SER A 12 -28.89 -2.23 42.96
N PHE A 13 -29.64 -2.42 41.87
CA PHE A 13 -30.57 -1.42 41.33
C PHE A 13 -31.85 -1.33 42.17
N VAL A 14 -32.26 -0.10 42.47
CA VAL A 14 -33.45 0.26 43.26
C VAL A 14 -34.60 0.61 42.31
N ARG A 15 -35.70 -0.15 42.38
CA ARG A 15 -37.03 0.26 41.88
C ARG A 15 -37.72 1.17 42.91
N PRO A 16 -38.40 2.26 42.51
CA PRO A 16 -39.41 2.87 43.34
C PRO A 16 -40.82 2.45 42.89
N ALA A 17 -41.59 1.91 43.82
CA ALA A 17 -43.03 1.76 43.75
C ALA A 17 -43.65 2.62 44.86
N ALA A 18 -44.62 3.48 44.54
CA ALA A 18 -45.71 4.01 45.39
C ALA A 18 -46.46 5.08 44.53
N THR A 19 -47.77 5.34 44.59
CA THR A 19 -48.81 5.02 45.56
C THR A 19 -50.17 5.25 44.91
N ILE A 20 -51.17 4.44 45.26
CA ILE A 20 -52.58 4.59 44.91
C ILE A 20 -53.19 5.73 45.74
N SER A 21 -53.96 6.62 45.11
CA SER A 21 -54.90 7.52 45.79
C SER A 21 -56.26 7.49 45.10
N VAL A 22 -57.26 7.02 45.85
CA VAL A 22 -58.67 6.91 45.46
C VAL A 22 -59.36 8.24 45.76
N ALA A 23 -59.97 8.86 44.75
CA ALA A 23 -60.92 9.95 44.92
C ALA A 23 -62.19 9.66 44.11
N SER A 24 -63.24 9.25 44.81
CA SER A 24 -64.59 9.08 44.28
C SER A 24 -65.30 10.42 44.21
N LEU A 25 -65.76 10.84 43.03
CA LEU A 25 -66.84 11.81 42.91
C LEU A 25 -67.77 11.42 41.75
N ALA A 26 -68.99 11.04 42.10
CA ALA A 26 -70.06 10.74 41.17
C ALA A 26 -70.73 12.04 40.70
N ALA A 27 -70.79 12.26 39.39
CA ALA A 27 -71.74 13.17 38.76
C ALA A 27 -72.26 12.51 37.46
N LEU A 28 -73.53 12.11 37.49
CA LEU A 28 -74.27 11.67 36.31
C LEU A 28 -74.42 12.86 35.34
N GLY A 29 -73.77 12.77 34.18
CA GLY A 29 -73.98 13.65 33.03
C GLY A 29 -73.99 12.83 31.76
N LEU A 30 -75.18 12.73 31.14
CA LEU A 30 -75.48 12.01 29.91
C LEU A 30 -74.46 12.40 28.80
N THR A 31 -73.58 11.49 28.41
CA THR A 31 -72.70 11.66 27.24
C THR A 31 -72.71 10.37 26.42
N VAL A 32 -72.90 10.56 25.12
CA VAL A 32 -72.90 9.54 24.08
C VAL A 32 -71.56 8.80 24.12
N LEU A 33 -71.59 7.47 24.20
CA LEU A 33 -70.40 6.63 24.01
C LEU A 33 -69.86 6.89 22.59
N PRO A 34 -68.64 7.41 22.40
CA PRO A 34 -67.95 7.19 21.14
C PRO A 34 -67.58 5.70 21.09
N ALA A 35 -67.70 5.11 19.91
CA ALA A 35 -67.20 3.78 19.62
C ALA A 35 -65.76 3.66 20.14
N GLY A 36 -65.45 2.51 20.76
CA GLY A 36 -64.08 2.22 21.19
C GLY A 36 -63.14 2.40 20.00
N ALA A 37 -62.20 3.33 20.13
CA ALA A 37 -61.02 3.33 19.28
C ALA A 37 -60.31 2.01 19.54
N VAL A 38 -60.43 1.09 18.59
CA VAL A 38 -59.48 -0.02 18.46
C VAL A 38 -58.13 0.67 18.27
N SER A 39 -57.22 0.50 19.22
CA SER A 39 -55.81 0.82 19.01
C SER A 39 -55.33 -0.14 17.94
N THR A 40 -55.32 0.29 16.68
CA THR A 40 -54.54 -0.36 15.62
C THR A 40 -53.09 -0.17 16.01
N GLN A 41 -52.47 -1.16 16.65
CA GLN A 41 -51.02 -1.27 16.47
C GLN A 41 -50.81 -1.42 14.96
N ALA A 42 -49.99 -0.57 14.37
CA ALA A 42 -49.50 -0.82 13.03
C ALA A 42 -48.88 -2.21 13.05
N LEU A 43 -49.37 -3.09 12.18
CA LEU A 43 -48.73 -4.38 11.95
C LEU A 43 -47.47 -4.06 11.15
N SER A 44 -46.33 -4.61 11.55
CA SER A 44 -45.09 -4.54 10.78
C SER A 44 -44.49 -5.93 10.72
N VAL A 45 -43.80 -6.24 9.63
CA VAL A 45 -42.99 -7.44 9.46
C VAL A 45 -41.54 -7.03 9.55
N THR A 46 -40.72 -7.85 10.21
CA THR A 46 -39.28 -7.62 10.31
C THR A 46 -38.60 -8.73 9.53
N VAL A 47 -37.80 -8.34 8.54
CA VAL A 47 -37.01 -9.26 7.71
C VAL A 47 -35.54 -8.99 8.00
N ASP A 48 -34.79 -10.05 8.28
CA ASP A 48 -33.33 -9.99 8.41
C ASP A 48 -32.69 -10.49 7.12
N VAL A 49 -31.91 -9.64 6.47
CA VAL A 49 -31.07 -9.99 5.32
C VAL A 49 -29.65 -10.16 5.85
N LEU A 50 -29.24 -11.41 6.03
CA LEU A 50 -27.85 -11.75 6.30
C LEU A 50 -27.09 -11.79 5.00
N ALA A 51 -26.02 -11.02 4.91
CA ALA A 51 -25.22 -10.91 3.70
C ALA A 51 -23.73 -11.11 4.00
N PHE A 52 -23.03 -11.63 3.00
CA PHE A 52 -21.58 -11.76 3.00
C PHE A 52 -21.05 -11.61 1.56
N ASN A 53 -19.74 -11.63 1.42
CA ASN A 53 -19.04 -11.46 0.15
C ASN A 53 -17.67 -12.14 0.24
N ASP A 54 -17.07 -12.43 -0.91
CA ASP A 54 -15.67 -12.83 -1.02
C ASP A 54 -15.33 -14.04 -0.12
N PHE A 55 -16.18 -15.07 -0.14
CA PHE A 55 -15.97 -16.27 0.69
C PHE A 55 -14.82 -17.14 0.16
N HIS A 56 -14.56 -17.10 -1.15
CA HIS A 56 -13.44 -17.76 -1.84
C HIS A 56 -13.16 -19.19 -1.34
N GLY A 57 -14.20 -19.99 -1.15
CA GLY A 57 -14.05 -21.37 -0.70
C GLY A 57 -13.26 -21.61 0.58
N ARG A 58 -13.22 -20.67 1.54
CA ARG A 58 -12.61 -20.88 2.87
C ARG A 58 -13.47 -21.82 3.74
N LEU A 59 -13.47 -23.10 3.39
CA LEU A 59 -14.26 -24.16 4.02
C LEU A 59 -13.84 -24.40 5.48
N GLU A 60 -12.54 -24.45 5.72
CA GLU A 60 -11.94 -24.74 7.02
C GLU A 60 -11.72 -23.46 7.84
N ALA A 61 -11.92 -23.57 9.15
CA ALA A 61 -11.63 -22.49 10.08
C ALA A 61 -10.12 -22.29 10.28
N ASN A 62 -9.66 -21.04 10.35
CA ASN A 62 -8.29 -20.67 10.66
C ASN A 62 -8.24 -19.32 11.42
N GLN A 63 -7.07 -18.71 11.60
CA GLN A 63 -6.97 -17.44 12.36
C GLN A 63 -7.76 -16.27 11.74
N GLU A 64 -7.98 -16.31 10.43
CA GLU A 64 -8.63 -15.26 9.65
C GLU A 64 -10.08 -15.63 9.31
N SER A 65 -10.39 -16.90 9.04
CA SER A 65 -11.73 -17.35 8.63
C SER A 65 -12.44 -18.19 9.69
N ALA A 66 -13.74 -17.96 9.86
CA ALA A 66 -14.60 -18.80 10.70
C ALA A 66 -14.82 -20.22 10.13
N GLY A 67 -14.61 -20.41 8.83
CA GLY A 67 -14.97 -21.62 8.11
C GLY A 67 -16.48 -21.75 7.86
N ALA A 68 -16.83 -22.57 6.86
CA ALA A 68 -18.21 -22.73 6.39
C ALA A 68 -19.18 -23.19 7.49
N ALA A 69 -18.74 -24.11 8.36
CA ALA A 69 -19.60 -24.69 9.38
C ALA A 69 -20.00 -23.68 10.47
N VAL A 70 -19.10 -22.77 10.88
CA VAL A 70 -19.42 -21.72 11.87
C VAL A 70 -20.35 -20.68 11.27
N MET A 71 -20.10 -20.30 10.02
CA MET A 71 -20.96 -19.38 9.27
C MET A 71 -22.39 -19.93 9.14
N ALA A 72 -22.53 -21.22 8.85
CA ALA A 72 -23.81 -21.92 8.83
C ALA A 72 -24.54 -21.85 10.18
N GLY A 73 -23.83 -22.13 11.27
CA GLY A 73 -24.42 -22.08 12.60
C GLY A 73 -24.78 -20.66 13.06
N ALA A 74 -24.07 -19.64 12.59
CA ALA A 74 -24.48 -18.25 12.76
C ALA A 74 -25.82 -17.98 12.03
N ALA A 75 -25.93 -18.34 10.76
CA ALA A 75 -27.17 -18.19 9.99
C ALA A 75 -28.35 -18.90 10.66
N ASP A 76 -28.13 -20.09 11.21
CA ASP A 76 -29.13 -20.84 11.97
C ASP A 76 -29.58 -20.14 13.26
N GLU A 77 -28.66 -19.51 13.99
CA GLU A 77 -29.01 -18.75 15.20
C GLU A 77 -29.91 -17.55 14.87
N PHE A 78 -29.60 -16.83 13.79
CA PHE A 78 -30.45 -15.73 13.31
C PHE A 78 -31.81 -16.22 12.81
N ARG A 79 -31.86 -17.31 12.01
CA ARG A 79 -33.14 -17.92 11.58
C ARG A 79 -33.98 -18.42 12.76
N ALA A 80 -33.35 -18.88 13.83
CA ALA A 80 -34.03 -19.28 15.06
C ALA A 80 -34.58 -18.08 15.84
N ALA A 81 -33.92 -16.92 15.77
CA ALA A 81 -34.37 -15.66 16.36
C ALA A 81 -35.50 -15.01 15.55
N ASN A 82 -35.39 -15.04 14.21
CA ASN A 82 -36.37 -14.54 13.27
C ASN A 82 -36.53 -15.50 12.07
N ALA A 83 -37.72 -16.09 11.91
CA ALA A 83 -37.98 -17.03 10.83
C ALA A 83 -38.01 -16.37 9.43
N ASP A 84 -38.21 -15.05 9.37
CA ASP A 84 -38.14 -14.25 8.15
C ASP A 84 -36.70 -13.74 7.94
N THR A 85 -35.72 -14.66 8.02
CA THR A 85 -34.29 -14.39 7.77
C THR A 85 -33.86 -15.02 6.44
N VAL A 86 -33.21 -14.25 5.58
CA VAL A 86 -32.67 -14.69 4.29
C VAL A 86 -31.16 -14.48 4.25
N LEU A 87 -30.43 -15.47 3.71
CA LEU A 87 -28.98 -15.41 3.54
C LEU A 87 -28.67 -15.12 2.07
N VAL A 88 -27.85 -14.12 1.76
CA VAL A 88 -27.45 -13.74 0.39
C VAL A 88 -25.95 -13.46 0.30
N SER A 89 -25.39 -13.49 -0.90
CA SER A 89 -23.97 -13.18 -1.15
C SER A 89 -23.80 -12.11 -2.23
N ALA A 90 -22.80 -11.24 -2.08
CA ALA A 90 -22.39 -10.29 -3.11
C ALA A 90 -21.30 -10.83 -4.05
N GLY A 91 -21.11 -12.15 -4.15
CA GLY A 91 -20.21 -12.78 -5.14
C GLY A 91 -18.85 -13.20 -4.59
N ASP A 92 -18.02 -13.79 -5.45
CA ASP A 92 -16.74 -14.42 -5.15
C ASP A 92 -16.84 -15.45 -4.01
N ASN A 93 -17.83 -16.32 -4.13
CA ASN A 93 -17.97 -17.44 -3.20
C ASN A 93 -16.98 -18.56 -3.52
N ILE A 94 -16.66 -18.71 -4.80
CA ILE A 94 -15.75 -19.70 -5.39
C ILE A 94 -14.62 -18.98 -6.15
N GLY A 95 -13.60 -19.71 -6.60
CA GLY A 95 -12.40 -19.10 -7.18
C GLY A 95 -11.56 -18.32 -6.16
N ALA A 96 -10.28 -18.09 -6.49
CA ALA A 96 -9.24 -17.77 -5.50
C ALA A 96 -9.31 -18.63 -4.22
N SER A 97 -9.71 -19.89 -4.36
CA SER A 97 -10.04 -20.77 -3.24
C SER A 97 -8.83 -21.37 -2.55
N THR A 98 -8.99 -21.68 -1.26
CA THR A 98 -7.99 -22.50 -0.55
C THR A 98 -7.95 -23.91 -1.12
N PHE A 99 -6.81 -24.59 -0.95
CA PHE A 99 -6.51 -25.87 -1.59
C PHE A 99 -7.66 -26.90 -1.49
N THR A 100 -8.28 -27.05 -0.32
CA THR A 100 -9.36 -28.01 -0.09
C THR A 100 -10.53 -27.84 -1.05
N SER A 101 -10.92 -26.59 -1.33
CA SER A 101 -12.00 -26.32 -2.28
C SER A 101 -11.51 -26.29 -3.72
N PHE A 102 -10.40 -25.59 -3.96
CA PHE A 102 -9.77 -25.42 -5.26
C PHE A 102 -9.48 -26.76 -5.97
N VAL A 103 -8.91 -27.73 -5.26
CA VAL A 103 -8.54 -29.04 -5.84
C VAL A 103 -9.77 -29.87 -6.23
N GLN A 104 -10.98 -29.46 -5.83
CA GLN A 104 -12.25 -30.11 -6.12
C GLN A 104 -13.18 -29.23 -6.97
N ASP A 105 -12.61 -28.27 -7.70
CA ASP A 105 -13.35 -27.34 -8.57
C ASP A 105 -14.43 -26.56 -7.79
N ASP A 106 -14.20 -26.28 -6.52
CA ASP A 106 -15.12 -25.58 -5.62
C ASP A 106 -16.47 -26.27 -5.34
N GLU A 107 -16.66 -27.52 -5.78
CA GLU A 107 -17.88 -28.30 -5.51
C GLU A 107 -18.23 -28.39 -4.01
N PRO A 108 -17.26 -28.58 -3.08
CA PRO A 108 -17.60 -28.63 -1.66
C PRO A 108 -18.04 -27.27 -1.10
N THR A 109 -17.57 -26.17 -1.68
CA THR A 109 -18.05 -24.82 -1.35
C THR A 109 -19.49 -24.62 -1.77
N LEU A 110 -19.84 -24.98 -3.02
CA LEU A 110 -21.22 -24.93 -3.48
C LEU A 110 -22.14 -25.82 -2.62
N ALA A 111 -21.68 -27.02 -2.27
CA ALA A 111 -22.43 -27.92 -1.39
C ALA A 111 -22.65 -27.32 0.01
N ALA A 112 -21.63 -26.69 0.59
CA ALA A 112 -21.74 -26.02 1.89
C ALA A 112 -22.71 -24.83 1.83
N LEU A 113 -22.67 -24.02 0.77
CA LEU A 113 -23.58 -22.88 0.56
C LEU A 113 -25.03 -23.31 0.34
N ASN A 114 -25.25 -24.41 -0.38
CA ASN A 114 -26.57 -25.01 -0.52
C ASN A 114 -27.12 -25.48 0.84
N GLU A 115 -26.32 -26.19 1.63
CA GLU A 115 -26.72 -26.67 2.96
C GLU A 115 -26.95 -25.51 3.93
N MET A 116 -26.13 -24.46 3.85
CA MET A 116 -26.34 -23.19 4.57
C MET A 116 -27.65 -22.49 4.17
N GLY A 117 -28.30 -22.88 3.07
CA GLY A 117 -29.51 -22.25 2.58
C GLY A 117 -29.26 -20.84 2.04
N LEU A 118 -28.17 -20.63 1.31
CA LEU A 118 -27.96 -19.42 0.53
C LEU A 118 -29.14 -19.24 -0.42
N PHE A 119 -29.73 -18.04 -0.45
CA PHE A 119 -30.92 -17.76 -1.24
C PHE A 119 -30.59 -17.27 -2.65
N ALA A 120 -29.60 -16.40 -2.78
CA ALA A 120 -29.11 -15.87 -4.05
C ALA A 120 -27.69 -15.32 -3.87
N SER A 121 -26.93 -15.27 -4.96
CA SER A 121 -25.62 -14.63 -5.00
C SER A 121 -25.51 -13.69 -6.19
N ALA A 122 -24.89 -12.53 -6.04
CA ALA A 122 -24.30 -11.87 -7.21
C ALA A 122 -23.21 -12.76 -7.82
N VAL A 123 -22.95 -12.56 -9.11
CA VAL A 123 -21.73 -13.06 -9.76
C VAL A 123 -20.60 -12.09 -9.46
N GLY A 124 -19.47 -12.59 -8.97
CA GLY A 124 -18.22 -11.86 -8.87
C GLY A 124 -17.23 -12.21 -9.98
N ASN A 125 -16.02 -11.66 -9.92
CA ASN A 125 -15.03 -11.93 -10.96
C ASN A 125 -14.51 -13.36 -10.88
N HIS A 126 -14.35 -13.93 -9.68
CA HIS A 126 -13.79 -15.27 -9.50
C HIS A 126 -14.74 -16.40 -9.90
N GLU A 127 -16.04 -16.13 -9.99
CA GLU A 127 -16.98 -17.02 -10.68
C GLU A 127 -16.66 -17.20 -12.18
N PHE A 128 -15.84 -16.33 -12.79
CA PHE A 128 -15.36 -16.44 -14.17
C PHE A 128 -13.94 -17.03 -14.30
N ASP A 129 -13.28 -17.46 -13.22
CA ASP A 129 -11.91 -18.00 -13.26
C ASP A 129 -11.77 -19.16 -14.25
N GLN A 130 -12.74 -20.08 -14.26
CA GLN A 130 -12.81 -21.20 -15.21
C GLN A 130 -13.62 -20.86 -16.49
N GLY A 131 -14.00 -19.60 -16.67
CA GLY A 131 -14.75 -19.07 -17.79
C GLY A 131 -16.28 -19.14 -17.64
N ALA A 132 -16.98 -18.37 -18.48
CA ALA A 132 -18.44 -18.23 -18.44
C ALA A 132 -19.18 -19.56 -18.74
N ASP A 133 -18.57 -20.46 -19.52
CA ASP A 133 -19.12 -21.79 -19.77
C ASP A 133 -19.17 -22.65 -18.48
N ASP A 134 -18.20 -22.48 -17.58
CA ASP A 134 -18.19 -23.18 -16.30
C ASP A 134 -19.23 -22.60 -15.35
N LEU A 135 -19.30 -21.26 -15.24
CA LEU A 135 -20.32 -20.54 -14.48
C LEU A 135 -21.74 -20.96 -14.87
N THR A 136 -22.06 -20.84 -16.17
CA THR A 136 -23.41 -21.13 -16.70
C THR A 136 -23.71 -22.63 -16.80
N GLY A 137 -22.67 -23.46 -16.74
CA GLY A 137 -22.72 -24.91 -16.85
C GLY A 137 -22.66 -25.60 -15.49
N ARG A 138 -21.45 -25.90 -15.04
CA ARG A 138 -21.19 -26.72 -13.84
C ARG A 138 -21.62 -25.99 -12.58
N VAL A 139 -21.15 -24.76 -12.38
CA VAL A 139 -21.40 -23.98 -11.15
C VAL A 139 -22.91 -23.75 -10.96
N SER A 140 -23.60 -23.24 -11.98
CA SER A 140 -25.07 -23.04 -11.92
C SER A 140 -25.87 -24.35 -11.78
N ALA A 141 -25.30 -25.50 -12.18
CA ALA A 141 -25.95 -26.79 -11.98
C ALA A 141 -25.73 -27.39 -10.58
N SER A 142 -24.63 -27.01 -9.92
CA SER A 142 -24.30 -27.43 -8.56
C SER A 142 -24.86 -26.49 -7.49
N ALA A 143 -25.15 -25.23 -7.81
CA ALA A 143 -25.82 -24.29 -6.91
C ALA A 143 -27.35 -24.53 -6.86
N ASP A 144 -27.91 -24.61 -5.64
CA ASP A 144 -29.36 -24.66 -5.40
C ASP A 144 -30.00 -23.26 -5.36
N PHE A 145 -29.19 -22.23 -5.60
CA PHE A 145 -29.55 -20.80 -5.62
C PHE A 145 -29.17 -20.16 -6.95
N PRO A 146 -29.89 -19.12 -7.40
CA PRO A 146 -29.53 -18.38 -8.60
C PRO A 146 -28.30 -17.49 -8.38
N TYR A 147 -27.45 -17.45 -9.39
CA TYR A 147 -26.46 -16.40 -9.58
C TYR A 147 -27.09 -15.21 -10.32
N LEU A 148 -26.71 -13.99 -9.93
CA LEU A 148 -27.34 -12.75 -10.37
C LEU A 148 -26.34 -11.80 -11.08
N ALA A 149 -26.63 -11.35 -12.29
CA ALA A 149 -25.79 -10.42 -13.06
C ALA A 149 -26.60 -9.58 -14.08
N ALA A 150 -27.15 -8.45 -13.64
CA ALA A 150 -28.03 -7.59 -14.44
C ALA A 150 -27.31 -6.69 -15.47
N ASN A 151 -26.01 -6.44 -15.29
CA ASN A 151 -25.22 -5.58 -16.19
C ASN A 151 -24.34 -6.36 -17.17
N VAL A 152 -24.42 -7.70 -17.21
CA VAL A 152 -23.67 -8.51 -18.17
C VAL A 152 -24.53 -8.82 -19.38
N THR A 153 -24.06 -8.42 -20.55
CA THR A 153 -24.77 -8.56 -21.83
C THR A 153 -23.86 -9.22 -22.87
N GLY A 154 -24.38 -9.49 -24.07
CA GLY A 154 -23.62 -10.15 -25.13
C GLY A 154 -24.45 -10.32 -26.39
N GLU A 155 -23.90 -11.00 -27.41
CA GLU A 155 -24.63 -11.28 -28.64
C GLU A 155 -25.80 -12.27 -28.43
N ALA A 156 -25.71 -13.12 -27.41
CA ALA A 156 -26.76 -14.03 -26.98
C ALA A 156 -27.73 -13.36 -25.99
N ASP A 157 -28.99 -13.82 -25.97
CA ASP A 157 -30.04 -13.33 -25.07
C ASP A 157 -30.77 -14.54 -24.43
N PRO A 158 -30.59 -14.80 -23.11
CA PRO A 158 -29.68 -14.08 -22.21
C PRO A 158 -28.20 -14.32 -22.59
N ALA A 159 -27.33 -13.38 -22.23
CA ALA A 159 -25.89 -13.47 -22.48
C ALA A 159 -25.23 -14.57 -21.63
N LEU A 160 -25.70 -14.73 -20.39
CA LEU A 160 -25.33 -15.80 -19.46
C LEU A 160 -26.55 -16.69 -19.20
N PRO A 161 -26.70 -17.83 -19.88
CA PRO A 161 -27.75 -18.80 -19.55
C PRO A 161 -27.64 -19.29 -18.10
N ASN A 162 -28.78 -19.51 -17.43
CA ASN A 162 -28.87 -19.95 -16.02
C ASN A 162 -28.35 -18.93 -14.98
N VAL A 163 -28.05 -17.71 -15.41
CA VAL A 163 -27.79 -16.58 -14.53
C VAL A 163 -28.94 -15.59 -14.72
N ASP A 164 -29.57 -15.18 -13.63
CA ASP A 164 -30.71 -14.26 -13.64
C ASP A 164 -30.25 -12.81 -13.40
N GLU A 165 -31.11 -11.83 -13.61
CA GLU A 165 -30.78 -10.43 -13.23
C GLU A 165 -31.11 -10.17 -11.74
N TYR A 166 -32.14 -10.84 -11.23
CA TYR A 166 -32.65 -10.67 -9.87
C TYR A 166 -33.35 -11.92 -9.33
N ALA A 167 -33.54 -11.98 -8.01
CA ALA A 167 -34.35 -12.98 -7.32
C ALA A 167 -35.27 -12.31 -6.28
N ILE A 168 -36.47 -12.85 -6.05
CA ILE A 168 -37.44 -12.31 -5.08
C ILE A 168 -37.66 -13.29 -3.93
N TYR A 169 -37.34 -12.88 -2.71
CA TYR A 169 -37.67 -13.58 -1.49
C TYR A 169 -39.02 -13.10 -0.95
N THR A 170 -39.82 -13.99 -0.36
CA THR A 170 -41.13 -13.66 0.19
C THR A 170 -41.21 -14.07 1.67
N ALA A 171 -41.22 -13.08 2.56
CA ALA A 171 -41.49 -13.26 3.98
C ALA A 171 -42.99 -13.46 4.22
N GLN A 172 -43.33 -14.31 5.19
CA GLN A 172 -44.72 -14.62 5.55
C GLN A 172 -45.61 -15.01 4.35
N GLU A 173 -45.05 -15.77 3.39
CA GLU A 173 -45.71 -16.17 2.14
C GLU A 173 -47.13 -16.74 2.36
N GLY A 174 -48.08 -16.26 1.55
CA GLY A 174 -49.48 -16.70 1.56
C GLY A 174 -50.29 -16.22 2.76
N THR A 175 -49.74 -15.30 3.57
CA THR A 175 -50.45 -14.65 4.68
C THR A 175 -51.00 -13.28 4.29
N ALA A 176 -51.71 -12.61 5.22
CA ALA A 176 -52.16 -11.23 5.01
C ALA A 176 -51.08 -10.20 5.34
N ASN A 177 -49.89 -10.64 5.75
CA ASN A 177 -48.74 -9.82 6.08
C ASN A 177 -47.54 -10.18 5.19
N GLU A 178 -47.78 -10.61 3.95
CA GLU A 178 -46.72 -10.95 3.00
C GLU A 178 -45.86 -9.72 2.71
N VAL A 179 -44.54 -9.91 2.66
CA VAL A 179 -43.56 -8.87 2.29
C VAL A 179 -42.54 -9.49 1.35
N THR A 180 -42.19 -8.77 0.30
CA THR A 180 -41.31 -9.21 -0.78
C THR A 180 -40.01 -8.41 -0.81
N ILE A 181 -38.90 -9.09 -1.04
CA ILE A 181 -37.56 -8.50 -1.08
C ILE A 181 -36.90 -8.92 -2.38
N GLY A 182 -36.63 -7.95 -3.24
CA GLY A 182 -35.94 -8.14 -4.51
C GLY A 182 -34.43 -7.96 -4.33
N PHE A 183 -33.66 -8.95 -4.78
CA PHE A 183 -32.21 -8.90 -4.82
C PHE A 183 -31.75 -8.76 -6.26
N VAL A 184 -30.98 -7.71 -6.58
CA VAL A 184 -30.48 -7.43 -7.93
C VAL A 184 -28.97 -7.59 -7.95
N GLY A 185 -28.44 -8.47 -8.81
CA GLY A 185 -26.99 -8.66 -8.92
C GLY A 185 -26.36 -7.72 -9.93
N VAL A 186 -25.23 -7.10 -9.61
CA VAL A 186 -24.40 -6.37 -10.58
C VAL A 186 -22.92 -6.72 -10.38
N VAL A 187 -22.17 -6.79 -11.48
CA VAL A 187 -20.77 -7.23 -11.52
C VAL A 187 -19.87 -6.05 -11.89
N THR A 188 -18.68 -5.94 -11.31
CA THR A 188 -17.71 -4.90 -11.69
C THR A 188 -17.49 -4.84 -13.22
N PRO A 189 -17.44 -3.65 -13.83
CA PRO A 189 -17.07 -3.52 -15.25
C PRO A 189 -15.60 -3.87 -15.53
N GLU A 190 -14.80 -4.14 -14.49
CA GLU A 190 -13.38 -4.43 -14.57
C GLU A 190 -13.07 -5.90 -14.87
N VAL A 191 -14.05 -6.81 -14.87
CA VAL A 191 -13.84 -8.25 -15.17
C VAL A 191 -12.94 -8.51 -16.40
N PRO A 192 -13.04 -7.77 -17.53
CA PRO A 192 -12.14 -7.98 -18.67
C PRO A 192 -10.64 -7.79 -18.41
N SER A 193 -10.28 -7.07 -17.34
CA SER A 193 -8.90 -6.98 -16.86
C SER A 193 -8.56 -8.01 -15.78
N LEU A 194 -9.57 -8.58 -15.11
CA LEU A 194 -9.42 -9.44 -13.93
C LEU A 194 -9.44 -10.94 -14.26
N VAL A 195 -9.87 -11.35 -15.45
CA VAL A 195 -9.94 -12.78 -15.83
C VAL A 195 -9.39 -13.01 -17.22
N THR A 196 -9.17 -14.28 -17.57
CA THR A 196 -8.65 -14.64 -18.89
C THR A 196 -9.61 -14.17 -20.00
N PRO A 197 -9.14 -13.40 -21.02
CA PRO A 197 -10.03 -12.88 -22.07
C PRO A 197 -10.77 -13.96 -22.87
N ALA A 198 -10.21 -15.16 -22.96
CA ALA A 198 -10.84 -16.29 -23.63
C ALA A 198 -12.05 -16.84 -22.85
N GLY A 199 -12.04 -16.77 -21.51
CA GLY A 199 -13.12 -17.27 -20.66
C GLY A 199 -14.42 -16.46 -20.73
N ILE A 200 -14.35 -15.22 -21.19
CA ILE A 200 -15.46 -14.25 -21.25
C ILE A 200 -15.73 -13.74 -22.68
N GLU A 201 -15.26 -14.46 -23.70
CA GLU A 201 -15.41 -14.03 -25.10
C GLU A 201 -16.89 -13.80 -25.46
N GLY A 202 -17.21 -12.62 -25.99
CA GLY A 202 -18.55 -12.27 -26.43
C GLY A 202 -19.47 -11.69 -25.34
N LEU A 203 -18.96 -11.55 -24.10
CA LEU A 203 -19.63 -10.84 -23.02
C LEU A 203 -19.20 -9.37 -22.97
N GLU A 204 -20.15 -8.51 -22.61
CA GLU A 204 -19.95 -7.09 -22.34
C GLU A 204 -20.39 -6.80 -20.90
N PHE A 205 -19.49 -6.22 -20.11
CA PHE A 205 -19.74 -5.81 -18.73
C PHE A 205 -20.14 -4.32 -18.72
N GLY A 206 -21.43 -4.06 -18.61
CA GLY A 206 -22.04 -2.73 -18.73
C GLY A 206 -22.02 -1.92 -17.43
N ASN A 207 -22.61 -0.72 -17.47
CA ASN A 207 -22.71 0.17 -16.31
C ASN A 207 -23.63 -0.44 -15.22
N MET A 208 -23.09 -0.62 -14.03
CA MET A 208 -23.82 -1.20 -12.89
C MET A 208 -24.99 -0.32 -12.44
N SER A 209 -24.81 1.00 -12.39
CA SER A 209 -25.85 1.95 -11.96
C SER A 209 -27.06 1.93 -12.90
N GLU A 210 -26.82 1.91 -14.21
CA GLU A 210 -27.90 1.81 -15.21
C GLU A 210 -28.68 0.50 -15.06
N ALA A 211 -27.99 -0.63 -14.88
CA ALA A 211 -28.64 -1.93 -14.72
C ALA A 211 -29.40 -2.05 -13.40
N ALA A 212 -28.78 -1.66 -12.28
CA ALA A 212 -29.40 -1.69 -10.95
C ALA A 212 -30.69 -0.86 -10.92
N ASN A 213 -30.63 0.38 -11.43
CA ASN A 213 -31.81 1.24 -11.48
C ASN A 213 -32.90 0.73 -12.43
N ARG A 214 -32.52 0.15 -13.58
CA ARG A 214 -33.49 -0.46 -14.51
C ARG A 214 -34.26 -1.59 -13.84
N VAL A 215 -33.56 -2.50 -13.16
CA VAL A 215 -34.19 -3.66 -12.51
C VAL A 215 -34.96 -3.24 -11.26
N ALA A 216 -34.46 -2.26 -10.49
CA ALA A 216 -35.21 -1.69 -9.37
C ALA A 216 -36.50 -0.98 -9.83
N GLU A 217 -36.49 -0.29 -10.98
CA GLU A 217 -37.72 0.25 -11.58
C GLU A 217 -38.67 -0.89 -12.00
N GLN A 218 -38.15 -1.95 -12.61
CA GLN A 218 -38.93 -3.12 -13.00
C GLN A 218 -39.59 -3.82 -11.80
N LEU A 219 -38.92 -3.90 -10.65
CA LEU A 219 -39.45 -4.54 -9.44
C LEU A 219 -40.44 -3.66 -8.65
N SER A 220 -40.74 -2.46 -9.15
CA SER A 220 -41.60 -1.48 -8.47
C SER A 220 -42.57 -0.79 -9.44
N ASP A 221 -42.86 -1.38 -10.61
CA ASP A 221 -43.68 -0.77 -11.67
C ASP A 221 -45.15 -1.21 -11.70
N ASP A 222 -45.59 -2.01 -10.71
CA ASP A 222 -46.92 -2.61 -10.62
C ASP A 222 -47.25 -3.57 -11.80
N ASP A 223 -46.26 -4.19 -12.45
CA ASP A 223 -46.43 -5.26 -13.45
C ASP A 223 -46.13 -6.66 -12.87
N ASP A 224 -47.17 -7.33 -12.37
CA ASP A 224 -47.14 -8.72 -11.86
C ASP A 224 -46.40 -9.76 -12.76
N ALA A 225 -46.13 -9.46 -14.04
CA ALA A 225 -45.39 -10.34 -14.95
C ALA A 225 -43.90 -10.48 -14.60
N ASN A 226 -43.28 -9.46 -14.00
CA ASN A 226 -41.88 -9.48 -13.56
C ASN A 226 -41.74 -9.80 -12.05
N GLY A 227 -42.84 -9.69 -11.30
CA GLY A 227 -42.87 -9.80 -9.85
C GLY A 227 -42.48 -8.47 -9.19
N GLU A 228 -43.14 -8.14 -8.09
CA GLU A 228 -42.91 -6.88 -7.37
C GLU A 228 -42.11 -7.13 -6.09
N ALA A 229 -41.38 -6.10 -5.65
CA ALA A 229 -40.65 -6.07 -4.39
C ALA A 229 -41.08 -4.87 -3.53
N ASP A 230 -41.33 -5.11 -2.25
CA ASP A 230 -41.54 -4.05 -1.25
C ASP A 230 -40.20 -3.42 -0.81
N VAL A 231 -39.11 -4.19 -0.90
CA VAL A 231 -37.74 -3.77 -0.59
C VAL A 231 -36.82 -4.23 -1.71
N VAL A 232 -35.95 -3.35 -2.22
CA VAL A 232 -34.94 -3.71 -3.23
C VAL A 232 -33.53 -3.55 -2.66
N VAL A 233 -32.77 -4.65 -2.70
CA VAL A 233 -31.38 -4.72 -2.27
C VAL A 233 -30.49 -5.03 -3.47
N ILE A 234 -29.48 -4.20 -3.72
CA ILE A 234 -28.47 -4.49 -4.73
C ILE A 234 -27.38 -5.35 -4.10
N LEU A 235 -27.04 -6.46 -4.75
CA LEU A 235 -25.86 -7.27 -4.47
C LEU A 235 -24.81 -6.90 -5.52
N ALA A 236 -23.85 -6.05 -5.15
CA ALA A 236 -22.86 -5.49 -6.06
C ALA A 236 -21.50 -6.16 -5.84
N HIS A 237 -20.97 -6.80 -6.87
CA HIS A 237 -19.59 -7.28 -6.85
C HIS A 237 -18.63 -6.19 -7.37
N ASP A 238 -18.61 -5.09 -6.62
CA ASP A 238 -17.70 -3.95 -6.70
C ASP A 238 -17.82 -3.22 -5.35
N GLY A 239 -16.85 -2.41 -4.94
CA GLY A 239 -16.81 -1.85 -3.59
C GLY A 239 -15.91 -0.63 -3.39
N ALA A 240 -15.92 -0.10 -2.18
CA ALA A 240 -15.05 1.00 -1.77
C ALA A 240 -13.62 0.50 -1.48
N ALA A 241 -12.62 1.16 -2.07
CA ALA A 241 -11.20 0.81 -1.87
C ALA A 241 -10.69 1.03 -0.43
N SER A 242 -11.47 1.64 0.46
CA SER A 242 -11.15 1.79 1.88
C SER A 242 -12.42 2.00 2.71
N PRO A 243 -12.36 1.88 4.07
CA PRO A 243 -13.54 2.05 4.93
C PRO A 243 -14.07 3.49 4.99
N GLU A 244 -13.41 4.45 4.34
CA GLU A 244 -13.80 5.85 4.37
C GLU A 244 -14.96 6.12 3.40
N LEU A 245 -15.97 6.86 3.85
CA LEU A 245 -17.15 7.20 3.03
C LEU A 245 -16.79 7.84 1.68
N ALA A 246 -15.67 8.59 1.62
CA ALA A 246 -15.20 9.20 0.39
C ALA A 246 -14.78 8.17 -0.68
N ALA A 247 -14.32 6.98 -0.27
CA ALA A 247 -14.01 5.89 -1.19
C ALA A 247 -15.27 5.25 -1.77
N ALA A 248 -16.35 5.16 -0.98
CA ALA A 248 -17.65 4.66 -1.43
C ALA A 248 -18.44 5.66 -2.30
N THR A 249 -18.07 6.93 -2.31
CA THR A 249 -18.81 8.02 -3.00
C THR A 249 -17.95 8.80 -4.01
N GLY A 250 -16.74 8.33 -4.27
CA GLY A 250 -15.78 8.95 -5.19
C GLY A 250 -16.15 8.80 -6.68
N ASP A 251 -15.26 9.28 -7.55
CA ASP A 251 -15.41 9.17 -9.01
C ASP A 251 -15.00 7.77 -9.53
N THR A 252 -15.69 6.71 -9.07
CA THR A 252 -15.49 5.30 -9.48
C THR A 252 -16.82 4.69 -9.99
N ALA A 253 -16.77 3.49 -10.58
CA ALA A 253 -18.00 2.79 -11.01
C ALA A 253 -18.91 2.45 -9.83
N PHE A 254 -18.35 1.98 -8.71
CA PHE A 254 -19.08 1.80 -7.46
C PHE A 254 -19.62 3.12 -6.88
N GLY A 255 -18.81 4.18 -6.88
CA GLY A 255 -19.25 5.51 -6.44
C GLY A 255 -20.38 6.05 -7.32
N GLU A 256 -20.39 5.75 -8.61
CA GLU A 256 -21.49 6.05 -9.52
C GLU A 256 -22.77 5.29 -9.15
N LEU A 257 -22.67 3.98 -8.87
CA LEU A 257 -23.78 3.15 -8.39
C LEU A 257 -24.40 3.73 -7.11
N VAL A 258 -23.57 4.09 -6.14
CA VAL A 258 -24.02 4.68 -4.86
C VAL A 258 -24.66 6.06 -5.06
N ASN A 259 -24.00 6.96 -5.79
CA ASN A 259 -24.46 8.34 -5.95
C ASN A 259 -25.69 8.48 -6.86
N GLN A 260 -25.92 7.52 -7.76
CA GLN A 260 -27.04 7.50 -8.70
C GLN A 260 -28.09 6.43 -8.37
N ALA A 261 -28.02 5.80 -7.19
CA ALA A 261 -29.07 4.91 -6.72
C ALA A 261 -30.41 5.66 -6.69
N SER A 262 -31.43 5.10 -7.33
CA SER A 262 -32.78 5.67 -7.35
C SER A 262 -33.51 5.45 -6.02
N ASP A 263 -34.60 6.19 -5.81
CA ASP A 263 -35.46 6.05 -4.62
C ASP A 263 -36.12 4.66 -4.48
N ASN A 264 -36.02 3.81 -5.51
CA ASN A 264 -36.51 2.42 -5.46
C ASN A 264 -35.49 1.43 -4.90
N ILE A 265 -34.27 1.88 -4.55
CA ILE A 265 -33.22 1.03 -3.98
C ILE A 265 -33.09 1.35 -2.49
N ASP A 266 -33.27 0.35 -1.64
CA ASP A 266 -33.26 0.51 -0.18
C ASP A 266 -31.88 0.25 0.44
N ALA A 267 -31.08 -0.64 -0.17
CA ALA A 267 -29.73 -0.95 0.28
C ALA A 267 -28.83 -1.48 -0.85
N ILE A 268 -27.52 -1.36 -0.64
CA ILE A 268 -26.46 -1.96 -1.45
C ILE A 268 -25.58 -2.79 -0.52
N VAL A 269 -25.53 -4.10 -0.75
CA VAL A 269 -24.51 -4.98 -0.21
C VAL A 269 -23.44 -5.14 -1.28
N SER A 270 -22.19 -4.91 -0.91
CA SER A 270 -21.04 -4.92 -1.82
C SER A 270 -20.03 -6.02 -1.48
N GLY A 271 -19.11 -6.31 -2.40
CA GLY A 271 -17.98 -7.23 -2.24
C GLY A 271 -16.72 -6.72 -2.96
N HIS A 272 -15.88 -7.64 -3.47
CA HIS A 272 -14.71 -7.41 -4.33
C HIS A 272 -13.50 -6.76 -3.64
N THR A 273 -13.71 -5.71 -2.84
CA THR A 273 -12.61 -4.92 -2.25
C THR A 273 -12.11 -5.44 -0.90
N HIS A 274 -12.83 -6.38 -0.30
CA HIS A 274 -12.50 -7.05 0.97
C HIS A 274 -12.42 -6.08 2.16
N VAL A 275 -13.20 -5.00 2.14
CA VAL A 275 -13.16 -3.94 3.16
C VAL A 275 -14.39 -4.03 4.05
N LEU A 276 -14.22 -3.95 5.37
CA LEU A 276 -15.32 -3.88 6.32
C LEU A 276 -15.88 -2.45 6.45
N TYR A 277 -17.16 -2.23 6.08
CA TYR A 277 -17.87 -0.95 6.30
C TYR A 277 -19.41 -1.07 6.29
N ASP A 278 -20.10 -0.09 6.89
CA ASP A 278 -21.56 -0.02 7.03
C ASP A 278 -22.13 1.41 6.93
N HIS A 279 -21.93 2.06 5.78
CA HIS A 279 -22.33 3.45 5.57
C HIS A 279 -23.86 3.67 5.53
N ASP A 280 -24.29 4.82 6.03
CA ASP A 280 -25.65 5.37 5.89
C ASP A 280 -25.56 6.69 5.12
N ILE A 281 -26.06 6.69 3.88
CA ILE A 281 -25.96 7.80 2.94
C ILE A 281 -27.38 8.29 2.66
N ASP A 282 -27.81 9.29 3.43
CA ASP A 282 -29.15 9.88 3.34
C ASP A 282 -30.30 8.85 3.42
N GLY A 283 -30.09 7.75 4.16
CA GLY A 283 -31.05 6.65 4.33
C GLY A 283 -30.72 5.38 3.55
N LEU A 284 -29.89 5.47 2.50
CA LEU A 284 -29.38 4.31 1.75
C LEU A 284 -28.29 3.61 2.57
N LYS A 285 -28.47 2.31 2.82
CA LYS A 285 -27.47 1.49 3.51
C LYS A 285 -26.48 0.93 2.49
N VAL A 286 -25.19 1.13 2.70
CA VAL A 286 -24.12 0.61 1.82
C VAL A 286 -23.10 -0.15 2.65
N THR A 287 -23.00 -1.46 2.45
CA THR A 287 -22.28 -2.35 3.37
C THR A 287 -21.35 -3.32 2.65
N GLN A 288 -20.30 -3.77 3.34
CA GLN A 288 -19.43 -4.87 2.93
C GLN A 288 -18.89 -5.58 4.16
N ALA A 289 -18.83 -6.91 4.14
CA ALA A 289 -18.56 -7.75 5.30
C ALA A 289 -17.12 -8.29 5.35
N SER A 290 -16.12 -7.42 5.09
CA SER A 290 -14.71 -7.86 4.95
C SER A 290 -14.61 -8.94 3.85
N GLN A 291 -14.10 -10.13 4.18
CA GLN A 291 -13.86 -11.27 3.29
C GLN A 291 -13.93 -12.58 4.09
N TYR A 292 -13.86 -13.72 3.40
CA TYR A 292 -13.49 -15.04 3.93
C TYR A 292 -14.39 -15.61 5.03
N GLY A 293 -15.60 -15.07 5.21
CA GLY A 293 -16.47 -15.44 6.33
C GLY A 293 -15.92 -14.95 7.68
N GLU A 294 -15.20 -13.83 7.70
CA GLU A 294 -14.86 -13.10 8.93
C GLU A 294 -16.10 -12.48 9.58
N TYR A 295 -16.96 -11.87 8.75
CA TYR A 295 -18.16 -11.17 9.17
C TYR A 295 -19.38 -11.59 8.35
N LEU A 296 -20.56 -11.38 8.93
CA LEU A 296 -21.82 -11.22 8.19
C LEU A 296 -22.33 -9.80 8.38
N THR A 297 -22.93 -9.21 7.35
CA THR A 297 -23.80 -8.04 7.53
C THR A 297 -25.21 -8.52 7.85
N ASN A 298 -25.81 -8.05 8.94
CA ASN A 298 -27.24 -8.20 9.21
C ASN A 298 -27.97 -6.89 8.88
N LEU A 299 -28.65 -6.86 7.73
CA LEU A 299 -29.54 -5.78 7.31
C LEU A 299 -30.98 -6.11 7.72
N GLN A 300 -31.48 -5.42 8.74
CA GLN A 300 -32.85 -5.61 9.21
C GLN A 300 -33.78 -4.55 8.63
N PHE A 301 -34.82 -4.98 7.92
CA PHE A 301 -35.91 -4.14 7.42
C PHE A 301 -37.18 -4.36 8.23
N THR A 302 -37.82 -3.27 8.66
CA THR A 302 -39.17 -3.30 9.23
C THR A 302 -40.13 -2.69 8.22
N VAL A 303 -41.08 -3.48 7.72
CA VAL A 303 -41.96 -3.11 6.59
C VAL A 303 -43.42 -3.08 7.04
N ASP A 304 -44.20 -2.11 6.54
CA ASP A 304 -45.66 -2.14 6.66
C ASP A 304 -46.23 -3.05 5.55
N PRO A 305 -46.75 -4.24 5.89
CA PRO A 305 -47.18 -5.21 4.88
C PRO A 305 -48.47 -4.80 4.15
N VAL A 306 -49.07 -3.65 4.49
CA VAL A 306 -50.25 -3.11 3.79
C VAL A 306 -49.85 -2.14 2.68
N SER A 307 -48.81 -1.33 2.90
CA SER A 307 -48.33 -0.35 1.92
C SER A 307 -47.09 -0.78 1.16
N GLY A 308 -46.31 -1.74 1.68
CA GLY A 308 -44.98 -2.07 1.18
C GLY A 308 -43.88 -1.14 1.70
N ASP A 309 -44.25 0.05 2.20
CA ASP A 309 -43.30 1.03 2.74
C ASP A 309 -42.37 0.46 3.84
N VAL A 310 -41.06 0.69 3.67
CA VAL A 310 -40.05 0.50 4.72
C VAL A 310 -40.25 1.54 5.84
N ILE A 311 -40.50 1.05 7.05
CA ILE A 311 -40.66 1.86 8.27
C ILE A 311 -39.30 2.20 8.89
N ALA A 312 -38.38 1.23 8.88
CA ALA A 312 -37.03 1.38 9.42
C ALA A 312 -36.07 0.35 8.81
N SER A 313 -34.80 0.73 8.65
CA SER A 313 -33.70 -0.16 8.31
C SER A 313 -32.52 0.03 9.27
N THR A 314 -31.89 -1.07 9.69
CA THR A 314 -30.68 -1.06 10.53
C THR A 314 -29.64 -2.03 10.02
N VAL A 315 -28.37 -1.73 10.26
CA VAL A 315 -27.22 -2.57 9.89
C VAL A 315 -26.48 -2.98 11.16
N GLU A 316 -26.02 -4.23 11.22
CA GLU A 316 -25.07 -4.73 12.20
C GLU A 316 -24.02 -5.59 11.50
N GLN A 317 -22.73 -5.32 11.74
CA GLN A 317 -21.64 -6.20 11.33
C GLN A 317 -21.44 -7.26 12.42
N VAL A 318 -21.72 -8.51 12.05
CA VAL A 318 -21.69 -9.68 12.92
C VAL A 318 -20.34 -10.35 12.79
N ASP A 319 -19.55 -10.29 13.86
CA ASP A 319 -18.23 -10.90 13.91
C ASP A 319 -18.31 -12.42 14.14
N LEU A 320 -17.75 -13.22 13.24
CA LEU A 320 -17.74 -14.67 13.35
C LEU A 320 -16.51 -15.22 14.10
N VAL A 321 -15.45 -14.43 14.27
CA VAL A 321 -14.16 -14.85 14.85
C VAL A 321 -13.64 -13.86 15.90
N ASP A 322 -13.47 -14.31 17.14
CA ASP A 322 -12.79 -13.52 18.18
C ASP A 322 -11.26 -13.63 18.05
N SER A 323 -10.66 -12.59 17.47
CA SER A 323 -9.20 -12.40 17.34
C SER A 323 -8.55 -11.67 18.52
N SER A 324 -9.27 -11.43 19.62
CA SER A 324 -8.75 -10.73 20.81
C SER A 324 -8.04 -11.63 21.82
N THR A 325 -8.05 -12.94 21.58
CA THR A 325 -7.45 -13.93 22.47
C THR A 325 -6.05 -14.29 21.99
N GLU A 326 -5.04 -14.14 22.86
CA GLU A 326 -3.65 -14.56 22.59
C GLU A 326 -3.27 -15.79 23.44
N ASP A 327 -2.34 -16.61 22.95
CA ASP A 327 -1.73 -17.70 23.72
C ASP A 327 -0.65 -17.21 24.72
N GLU A 328 0.04 -18.14 25.40
CA GLU A 328 1.06 -17.77 26.39
C GLU A 328 2.31 -17.13 25.74
N GLU A 329 2.46 -17.29 24.43
CA GLU A 329 3.53 -16.79 23.58
C GLU A 329 3.18 -15.45 22.89
N GLY A 330 1.92 -15.01 23.00
CA GLY A 330 1.44 -13.74 22.43
C GLY A 330 0.91 -13.87 20.99
N GLU A 331 0.68 -15.09 20.51
CA GLU A 331 0.11 -15.35 19.18
C GLU A 331 -1.42 -15.35 19.25
N THR A 332 -2.09 -14.75 18.26
CA THR A 332 -3.56 -14.69 18.21
C THR A 332 -4.15 -16.09 17.98
N LEU A 333 -5.12 -16.45 18.82
CA LEU A 333 -5.83 -17.72 18.76
C LEU A 333 -7.14 -17.56 17.99
N TYR A 334 -7.43 -18.52 17.13
CA TYR A 334 -8.75 -18.67 16.54
C TYR A 334 -9.79 -19.04 17.61
N VAL A 335 -10.87 -18.26 17.70
CA VAL A 335 -12.03 -18.53 18.56
C VAL A 335 -13.32 -18.23 17.80
N ALA A 336 -14.10 -19.27 17.47
CA ALA A 336 -15.40 -19.10 16.84
C ALA A 336 -16.43 -18.43 17.78
N ASN A 337 -17.15 -17.43 17.29
CA ASN A 337 -18.24 -16.77 18.04
C ASN A 337 -19.57 -17.54 17.99
N TYR A 338 -19.72 -18.43 17.02
CA TYR A 338 -20.93 -19.23 16.80
C TYR A 338 -20.62 -20.73 16.78
N PRO A 339 -21.59 -21.59 17.13
CA PRO A 339 -21.40 -23.03 17.03
C PRO A 339 -21.30 -23.46 15.55
N ALA A 340 -20.48 -24.47 15.25
CA ALA A 340 -20.46 -25.07 13.92
C ALA A 340 -21.73 -25.90 13.65
N ASP A 341 -22.31 -25.76 12.46
CA ASP A 341 -23.38 -26.63 11.97
C ASP A 341 -22.82 -28.04 11.64
N PRO A 342 -23.41 -29.12 12.17
CA PRO A 342 -22.89 -30.47 11.99
C PRO A 342 -23.03 -31.04 10.57
N GLU A 343 -23.99 -30.58 9.76
CA GLU A 343 -24.19 -31.06 8.39
C GLU A 343 -23.15 -30.42 7.47
N VAL A 344 -22.91 -29.12 7.60
CA VAL A 344 -21.84 -28.40 6.91
C VAL A 344 -20.45 -28.87 7.36
N GLU A 345 -20.24 -29.12 8.66
CA GLU A 345 -18.98 -29.69 9.17
C GLU A 345 -18.67 -31.05 8.53
N THR A 346 -19.69 -31.85 8.22
CA THR A 346 -19.53 -33.14 7.53
C THR A 346 -19.06 -32.92 6.09
N ILE A 347 -19.63 -31.94 5.38
CA ILE A 347 -19.19 -31.56 4.02
C ILE A 347 -17.72 -31.13 4.04
N VAL A 348 -17.34 -30.27 4.98
CA VAL A 348 -15.94 -29.81 5.13
C VAL A 348 -15.01 -30.99 5.42
N THR A 349 -15.37 -31.87 6.36
CA THR A 349 -14.56 -33.05 6.70
C THR A 349 -14.38 -33.99 5.51
N ASP A 350 -15.43 -34.25 4.75
CA ASP A 350 -15.36 -35.10 3.56
C ASP A 350 -14.51 -34.43 2.45
N ALA A 351 -14.62 -33.11 2.30
CA ALA A 351 -13.80 -32.35 1.36
C ALA A 351 -12.31 -32.43 1.69
N VAL A 352 -11.94 -32.28 2.97
CA VAL A 352 -10.55 -32.43 3.43
C VAL A 352 -10.00 -33.81 3.09
N ALA A 353 -10.79 -34.88 3.31
CA ALA A 353 -10.36 -36.23 2.99
C ALA A 353 -10.13 -36.46 1.48
N VAL A 354 -10.90 -35.82 0.61
CA VAL A 354 -10.67 -35.86 -0.84
C VAL A 354 -9.46 -35.01 -1.23
N ALA A 355 -9.28 -33.84 -0.59
CA ALA A 355 -8.12 -32.99 -0.82
C ALA A 355 -6.80 -33.69 -0.43
N GLU A 356 -6.80 -34.48 0.64
CA GLU A 356 -5.67 -35.36 0.98
C GLU A 356 -5.36 -36.38 -0.12
N GLU A 357 -6.38 -36.97 -0.77
CA GLU A 357 -6.19 -37.92 -1.87
C GLU A 357 -5.65 -37.23 -3.13
N ARG A 358 -6.26 -36.12 -3.55
CA ARG A 358 -5.84 -35.35 -4.74
C ARG A 358 -4.50 -34.64 -4.53
N GLY A 359 -4.21 -34.25 -3.29
CA GLY A 359 -2.93 -33.66 -2.89
C GLY A 359 -1.73 -34.54 -3.18
N ALA A 360 -1.91 -35.87 -3.27
CA ALA A 360 -0.85 -36.81 -3.62
C ALA A 360 -0.57 -36.90 -5.13
N GLU A 361 -1.31 -36.19 -5.98
CA GLU A 361 -1.06 -36.12 -7.42
C GLU A 361 0.27 -35.42 -7.70
N VAL A 362 1.01 -35.96 -8.67
CA VAL A 362 2.33 -35.47 -9.07
C VAL A 362 2.16 -34.33 -10.07
N LEU A 363 2.77 -33.19 -9.77
CA LEU A 363 2.84 -32.03 -10.67
C LEU A 363 4.09 -32.08 -11.55
N GLY A 364 5.24 -32.31 -10.94
CA GLY A 364 6.53 -32.26 -11.62
C GLY A 364 7.67 -32.79 -10.77
N GLU A 365 8.91 -32.47 -11.16
CA GLU A 365 10.12 -32.88 -10.46
C GLU A 365 11.04 -31.68 -10.20
N ILE A 366 11.81 -31.73 -9.13
CA ILE A 366 12.89 -30.81 -8.79
C ILE A 366 14.23 -31.54 -8.73
N THR A 367 15.36 -30.83 -8.85
CA THR A 367 16.71 -31.43 -8.84
C THR A 367 17.45 -31.30 -7.50
N ALA A 368 17.00 -30.39 -6.63
CA ALA A 368 17.51 -30.15 -5.29
C ALA A 368 16.46 -29.37 -4.47
N ASP A 369 16.70 -29.20 -3.17
CA ASP A 369 15.80 -28.48 -2.26
C ASP A 369 15.65 -27.01 -2.70
N PHE A 370 14.43 -26.48 -2.68
CA PHE A 370 14.17 -25.03 -2.66
C PHE A 370 13.76 -24.67 -1.23
N ASN A 371 14.64 -23.96 -0.53
CA ASN A 371 14.46 -23.67 0.88
C ASN A 371 14.05 -22.22 1.10
N ARG A 372 13.34 -21.99 2.21
CA ARG A 372 13.31 -20.68 2.87
C ARG A 372 14.58 -20.49 3.69
N ALA A 373 14.95 -19.23 3.89
CA ALA A 373 16.10 -18.87 4.71
C ALA A 373 15.91 -19.31 6.18
N ARG A 374 17.02 -19.66 6.84
CA ARG A 374 17.04 -20.16 8.22
C ARG A 374 18.01 -19.39 9.11
N GLN A 375 17.67 -19.34 10.38
CA GLN A 375 18.54 -18.85 11.44
C GLN A 375 19.42 -19.97 11.98
N THR A 376 20.45 -19.62 12.73
CA THR A 376 21.41 -20.55 13.35
C THR A 376 20.74 -21.59 14.26
N ASN A 377 19.58 -21.25 14.84
CA ASN A 377 18.78 -22.14 15.69
C ASN A 377 17.86 -23.09 14.90
N GLY A 378 17.81 -22.98 13.57
CA GLY A 378 16.98 -23.76 12.66
C GLY A 378 15.57 -23.20 12.39
N SER A 379 15.15 -22.11 13.04
CA SER A 379 13.89 -21.43 12.73
C SER A 379 13.98 -20.61 11.46
N GLU A 380 12.83 -20.24 10.87
CA GLU A 380 12.75 -19.36 9.71
C GLU A 380 13.49 -18.03 9.92
N ASN A 381 14.22 -17.58 8.90
CA ASN A 381 14.81 -16.25 8.80
C ASN A 381 14.11 -15.47 7.69
N ARG A 382 13.09 -14.68 8.01
CA ARG A 382 12.42 -13.83 7.01
C ARG A 382 13.31 -12.67 6.51
N GLY A 383 14.46 -12.45 7.14
CA GLY A 383 15.42 -11.45 6.72
C GLY A 383 16.47 -11.97 5.75
N GLY A 384 16.50 -13.25 5.38
CA GLY A 384 17.48 -13.80 4.43
C GLY A 384 16.87 -14.07 3.05
N GLU A 385 17.70 -13.97 2.01
CA GLU A 385 17.38 -14.38 0.66
C GLU A 385 17.21 -15.90 0.62
N SER A 386 16.35 -16.38 -0.26
CA SER A 386 16.01 -17.80 -0.31
C SER A 386 15.75 -18.26 -1.73
N THR A 387 16.27 -19.45 -2.04
CA THR A 387 16.08 -20.10 -3.35
C THR A 387 14.60 -20.26 -3.68
N LEU A 388 13.78 -20.59 -2.68
CA LEU A 388 12.34 -20.70 -2.86
C LEU A 388 11.65 -19.35 -3.14
N GLY A 389 12.04 -18.27 -2.45
CA GLY A 389 11.45 -16.95 -2.67
C GLY A 389 11.72 -16.42 -4.08
N ASN A 390 12.95 -16.61 -4.57
CA ASN A 390 13.33 -16.26 -5.94
C ASN A 390 12.58 -17.13 -6.95
N PHE A 391 12.50 -18.44 -6.73
CA PHE A 391 11.75 -19.35 -7.60
C PHE A 391 10.26 -19.02 -7.71
N VAL A 392 9.61 -18.70 -6.59
CA VAL A 392 8.19 -18.29 -6.60
C VAL A 392 8.01 -16.97 -7.34
N ALA A 393 8.95 -16.02 -7.20
CA ALA A 393 8.93 -14.79 -8.00
C ALA A 393 9.07 -15.10 -9.51
N ASP A 394 9.91 -16.06 -9.90
CA ASP A 394 10.03 -16.50 -11.29
C ASP A 394 8.71 -17.09 -11.83
N VAL A 395 8.04 -17.92 -11.02
CA VAL A 395 6.72 -18.49 -11.34
C VAL A 395 5.67 -17.38 -11.52
N HIS A 396 5.65 -16.40 -10.63
CA HIS A 396 4.72 -15.26 -10.73
C HIS A 396 4.99 -14.41 -11.97
N LEU A 397 6.27 -14.16 -12.30
CA LEU A 397 6.64 -13.46 -13.52
C LEU A 397 6.20 -14.25 -14.76
N TRP A 398 6.50 -15.55 -14.82
CA TRP A 398 6.07 -16.45 -15.89
C TRP A 398 4.55 -16.42 -16.10
N ALA A 399 3.79 -16.51 -15.01
CA ALA A 399 2.32 -16.54 -15.05
C ALA A 399 1.72 -15.22 -15.56
N THR A 400 2.44 -14.11 -15.52
CA THR A 400 1.92 -12.78 -15.86
C THR A 400 2.61 -12.12 -17.06
N GLN A 401 3.44 -12.87 -17.80
CA GLN A 401 4.15 -12.34 -18.99
C GLN A 401 3.20 -11.79 -20.06
N GLU A 402 2.02 -12.38 -20.22
CA GLU A 402 1.01 -11.92 -21.19
C GLU A 402 0.40 -10.55 -20.85
N LEU A 403 0.47 -10.16 -19.56
CA LEU A 403 0.09 -8.83 -19.08
C LEU A 403 1.24 -7.83 -19.21
N GLY A 404 2.41 -8.29 -19.66
CA GLY A 404 3.61 -7.50 -19.86
C GLY A 404 4.43 -7.25 -18.58
N ALA A 405 4.23 -8.07 -17.53
CA ALA A 405 5.03 -8.00 -16.32
C ALA A 405 6.52 -8.20 -16.63
N GLN A 406 7.37 -7.42 -15.96
CA GLN A 406 8.82 -7.36 -16.18
C GLN A 406 9.62 -7.75 -14.94
N ILE A 407 9.08 -7.47 -13.75
CA ILE A 407 9.73 -7.73 -12.47
C ILE A 407 8.68 -8.39 -11.56
N ALA A 408 9.04 -9.42 -10.81
CA ALA A 408 8.19 -9.96 -9.76
C ALA A 408 8.84 -9.84 -8.38
N PHE A 409 7.99 -9.60 -7.36
CA PHE A 409 8.39 -9.64 -5.96
C PHE A 409 7.56 -10.67 -5.18
N MET A 410 8.21 -11.38 -4.25
CA MET A 410 7.57 -12.30 -3.32
C MET A 410 8.03 -12.01 -1.89
N ASN A 411 7.08 -11.82 -0.96
CA ASN A 411 7.42 -11.62 0.45
C ASN A 411 7.72 -12.95 1.15
N PRO A 412 8.69 -12.98 2.07
CA PRO A 412 9.12 -14.22 2.73
C PRO A 412 8.03 -14.76 3.67
N GLY A 413 7.15 -13.90 4.19
CA GLY A 413 6.01 -14.31 5.03
C GLY A 413 4.95 -15.12 4.28
N GLY A 414 4.84 -14.91 2.97
CA GLY A 414 3.93 -15.61 2.07
C GLY A 414 4.32 -17.07 1.80
N LEU A 415 5.56 -17.46 2.11
CA LEU A 415 6.11 -18.80 1.89
C LEU A 415 6.00 -19.64 3.17
N ARG A 416 5.31 -20.78 3.13
CA ARG A 416 4.91 -21.51 4.35
C ARG A 416 5.57 -22.87 4.51
N ALA A 417 6.05 -23.46 3.43
CA ALA A 417 6.79 -24.71 3.40
C ALA A 417 8.04 -24.58 2.52
N ASP A 418 9.07 -25.37 2.82
CA ASP A 418 10.19 -25.59 1.90
C ASP A 418 9.76 -26.67 0.89
N LEU A 419 10.37 -26.68 -0.30
CA LEU A 419 10.18 -27.75 -1.28
C LEU A 419 11.40 -28.67 -1.29
N THR A 420 11.27 -29.84 -0.68
CA THR A 420 12.39 -30.77 -0.47
C THR A 420 12.56 -31.75 -1.63
N TYR A 421 13.80 -32.09 -1.97
CA TYR A 421 14.16 -33.06 -2.99
C TYR A 421 14.18 -34.50 -2.47
N ALA A 422 14.72 -34.70 -1.27
CA ALA A 422 14.74 -35.99 -0.59
C ALA A 422 14.04 -35.85 0.77
N GLY A 423 12.87 -36.47 0.89
CA GLY A 423 12.11 -36.55 2.14
C GLY A 423 12.85 -37.26 3.25
N GLU A 424 12.32 -37.11 4.47
CA GLU A 424 12.93 -37.70 5.66
C GLU A 424 12.95 -39.23 5.60
N GLU A 425 14.03 -39.84 6.13
CA GLU A 425 14.16 -41.30 6.20
C GLU A 425 13.02 -41.91 7.05
N GLY A 426 11.99 -42.45 6.38
CA GLY A 426 10.80 -43.02 7.02
C GLY A 426 9.50 -42.23 6.85
N SER A 427 9.49 -41.15 6.05
CA SER A 427 8.27 -40.48 5.58
C SER A 427 7.61 -41.26 4.42
N ASP A 428 6.27 -41.22 4.33
CA ASP A 428 5.50 -41.71 3.17
C ASP A 428 5.48 -40.68 2.02
N THR A 429 6.08 -39.51 2.20
CA THR A 429 6.28 -38.47 1.18
C THR A 429 7.75 -38.26 0.86
N ASN A 430 8.00 -38.05 -0.44
CA ASN A 430 9.22 -37.52 -1.02
C ASN A 430 10.44 -38.48 -1.04
N ILE A 431 10.34 -39.51 -1.87
CA ILE A 431 11.50 -40.27 -2.38
C ILE A 431 11.60 -39.86 -3.85
N ASP A 432 12.71 -39.23 -4.28
CA ASP A 432 13.07 -38.99 -5.69
C ASP A 432 12.70 -37.62 -6.34
N GLY A 433 12.63 -36.51 -5.59
CA GLY A 433 12.51 -35.16 -6.16
C GLY A 433 11.15 -34.83 -6.79
N VAL A 434 10.14 -35.66 -6.56
CA VAL A 434 8.78 -35.49 -7.08
C VAL A 434 8.03 -34.44 -6.26
N VAL A 435 7.44 -33.47 -6.94
CA VAL A 435 6.59 -32.43 -6.34
C VAL A 435 5.13 -32.82 -6.49
N THR A 436 4.43 -32.92 -5.36
CA THR A 436 2.99 -33.15 -5.33
C THR A 436 2.20 -31.85 -5.27
N PHE A 437 0.91 -31.93 -5.57
CA PHE A 437 0.00 -30.81 -5.45
C PHE A 437 -0.05 -30.28 -4.01
N ALA A 438 -0.15 -31.16 -3.01
CA ALA A 438 -0.15 -30.76 -1.61
C ALA A 438 1.12 -30.00 -1.21
N GLU A 439 2.28 -30.36 -1.77
CA GLU A 439 3.54 -29.64 -1.53
C GLU A 439 3.51 -28.24 -2.16
N ALA A 440 3.01 -28.08 -3.39
CA ALA A 440 2.82 -26.76 -4.00
C ALA A 440 1.85 -25.89 -3.19
N ALA A 441 0.72 -26.47 -2.75
CA ALA A 441 -0.27 -25.80 -1.91
C ALA A 441 0.27 -25.41 -0.53
N ALA A 442 1.15 -26.23 0.05
CA ALA A 442 1.78 -25.92 1.32
C ALA A 442 2.77 -24.75 1.24
N ILE A 443 3.30 -24.40 0.07
CA ILE A 443 4.19 -23.24 -0.11
C ILE A 443 3.37 -21.94 -0.03
N GLN A 444 2.27 -21.84 -0.78
CA GLN A 444 1.43 -20.63 -0.91
C GLN A 444 -0.05 -20.95 -0.56
N PRO A 445 -0.38 -21.16 0.72
CA PRO A 445 -1.71 -21.65 1.13
C PRO A 445 -2.78 -20.55 1.22
N PHE A 446 -2.41 -19.30 0.97
CA PHE A 446 -3.28 -18.13 1.18
C PHE A 446 -4.25 -17.88 0.04
N ALA A 447 -4.01 -18.50 -1.12
CA ALA A 447 -4.77 -18.28 -2.34
C ALA A 447 -4.81 -16.79 -2.71
N ASN A 448 -3.66 -16.12 -2.69
CA ASN A 448 -3.57 -14.75 -3.17
C ASN A 448 -3.70 -14.74 -4.69
N THR A 449 -4.26 -13.67 -5.25
CA THR A 449 -4.16 -13.41 -6.67
C THR A 449 -2.84 -12.72 -7.02
N LEU A 450 -2.41 -12.84 -8.29
CA LEU A 450 -1.27 -12.10 -8.81
C LEU A 450 -1.74 -10.77 -9.40
N VAL A 451 -1.23 -9.67 -8.86
CA VAL A 451 -1.58 -8.31 -9.27
C VAL A 451 -0.39 -7.67 -9.95
N THR A 452 -0.64 -7.04 -11.11
CA THR A 452 0.33 -6.22 -11.81
C THR A 452 0.09 -4.73 -11.55
N LYS A 453 1.15 -3.96 -11.34
CA LYS A 453 1.13 -2.50 -11.20
C LYS A 453 2.28 -1.86 -11.96
N ASP A 454 2.05 -0.63 -12.39
CA ASP A 454 3.09 0.23 -12.97
C ASP A 454 3.75 1.04 -11.84
N LEU A 455 5.03 0.76 -11.60
CA LEU A 455 5.88 1.48 -10.64
C LEU A 455 7.00 2.22 -11.37
N THR A 456 7.39 3.39 -10.87
CA THR A 456 8.61 4.04 -11.35
C THR A 456 9.86 3.35 -10.83
N GLY A 457 11.00 3.52 -11.49
CA GLY A 457 12.29 3.05 -10.98
C GLY A 457 12.53 3.53 -9.54
N ALA A 458 12.23 4.80 -9.25
CA ALA A 458 12.35 5.36 -7.89
C ALA A 458 11.45 4.65 -6.87
N GLN A 459 10.21 4.29 -7.25
CA GLN A 459 9.32 3.51 -6.38
C GLN A 459 9.86 2.10 -6.14
N ILE A 460 10.46 1.45 -7.14
CA ILE A 460 11.09 0.14 -6.97
C ILE A 460 12.27 0.22 -5.99
N MET A 461 13.10 1.25 -6.09
CA MET A 461 14.19 1.47 -5.12
C MET A 461 13.64 1.68 -3.70
N GLN A 462 12.54 2.43 -3.57
CA GLN A 462 11.88 2.66 -2.29
C GLN A 462 11.28 1.37 -1.71
N VAL A 463 10.71 0.49 -2.52
CA VAL A 463 10.25 -0.85 -2.11
C VAL A 463 11.41 -1.68 -1.56
N LEU A 464 12.58 -1.64 -2.22
CA LEU A 464 13.76 -2.35 -1.75
C LEU A 464 14.28 -1.78 -0.42
N GLU A 465 14.16 -0.46 -0.19
CA GLU A 465 14.42 0.17 1.12
C GLU A 465 13.42 -0.22 2.21
N GLU A 466 12.15 -0.45 1.86
CA GLU A 466 11.10 -0.88 2.78
C GLU A 466 11.36 -2.29 3.36
N GLN A 467 12.29 -3.07 2.78
CA GLN A 467 12.76 -4.32 3.39
C GLN A 467 13.28 -4.10 4.81
N TRP A 468 13.90 -2.94 5.11
CA TRP A 468 14.20 -2.51 6.48
C TRP A 468 12.95 -1.93 7.14
N GLN A 469 12.33 -2.74 7.98
CA GLN A 469 11.02 -2.47 8.55
C GLN A 469 11.07 -1.31 9.56
N PRO A 470 9.93 -0.61 9.77
CA PRO A 470 9.84 0.49 10.71
C PRO A 470 10.33 0.14 12.12
N ALA A 471 10.96 1.10 12.79
CA ALA A 471 11.50 0.91 14.13
C ALA A 471 10.42 0.41 15.12
N GLY A 472 10.67 -0.75 15.74
CA GLY A 472 9.74 -1.39 16.67
C GLY A 472 8.91 -2.52 16.05
N ALA A 473 9.01 -2.76 14.74
CA ALA A 473 8.48 -3.97 14.12
C ALA A 473 9.07 -5.23 14.79
N SER A 474 8.25 -6.27 14.92
CA SER A 474 8.66 -7.56 15.48
C SER A 474 9.73 -8.26 14.64
N ARG A 475 9.77 -7.96 13.34
CA ARG A 475 10.80 -8.39 12.38
C ARG A 475 11.44 -7.13 11.78
N PRO A 476 12.73 -6.87 12.04
CA PRO A 476 13.39 -5.63 11.62
C PRO A 476 13.75 -5.61 10.14
N PHE A 477 13.75 -6.77 9.47
CA PHE A 477 14.08 -6.91 8.07
C PHE A 477 13.24 -8.02 7.43
N LEU A 478 12.72 -7.77 6.23
CA LEU A 478 11.96 -8.71 5.41
C LEU A 478 12.58 -8.72 4.01
N LYS A 479 13.34 -9.76 3.68
CA LYS A 479 14.01 -9.88 2.39
C LYS A 479 13.02 -10.38 1.34
N LEU A 480 12.73 -9.56 0.33
CA LEU A 480 11.90 -9.93 -0.80
C LEU A 480 12.66 -10.90 -1.71
N GLY A 481 11.99 -11.97 -2.13
CA GLY A 481 12.39 -12.73 -3.32
C GLY A 481 12.10 -11.89 -4.56
N VAL A 482 13.03 -11.91 -5.52
CA VAL A 482 12.94 -11.14 -6.77
C VAL A 482 13.08 -12.07 -7.96
N SER A 483 12.43 -11.77 -9.09
CA SER A 483 12.49 -12.61 -10.30
C SER A 483 13.85 -12.56 -11.01
N GLU A 484 14.12 -13.58 -11.82
CA GLU A 484 15.29 -13.69 -12.70
C GLU A 484 15.41 -12.43 -13.56
N GLY A 485 16.64 -11.96 -13.74
CA GLY A 485 16.95 -10.74 -14.47
C GLY A 485 16.86 -9.46 -13.64
N PHE A 486 16.25 -9.48 -12.44
CA PHE A 486 16.25 -8.35 -11.52
C PHE A 486 17.28 -8.55 -10.40
N GLU A 487 18.26 -7.66 -10.31
CA GLU A 487 19.37 -7.76 -9.36
C GLU A 487 19.62 -6.41 -8.68
N TYR A 488 20.17 -6.40 -7.46
CA TYR A 488 20.50 -5.13 -6.79
C TYR A 488 21.72 -5.19 -5.86
N LEU A 489 22.40 -4.06 -5.71
CA LEU A 489 23.46 -3.83 -4.72
C LEU A 489 22.95 -2.95 -3.59
N TYR A 490 23.38 -3.25 -2.37
CA TYR A 490 23.02 -2.45 -1.20
C TYR A 490 24.17 -2.33 -0.19
N ASP A 491 24.20 -1.24 0.58
CA ASP A 491 25.07 -1.07 1.74
C ASP A 491 24.25 -1.34 3.02
N PRO A 492 24.46 -2.49 3.71
CA PRO A 492 23.72 -2.82 4.93
C PRO A 492 24.02 -1.85 6.09
N THR A 493 25.11 -1.10 6.02
CA THR A 493 25.56 -0.17 7.06
C THR A 493 25.08 1.26 6.84
N ALA A 494 24.57 1.56 5.64
CA ALA A 494 24.10 2.89 5.31
C ALA A 494 22.83 3.28 6.10
N PRO A 495 22.59 4.60 6.26
CA PRO A 495 21.37 5.10 6.87
C PRO A 495 20.10 4.62 6.15
N ALA A 496 18.97 4.60 6.86
CA ALA A 496 17.70 4.25 6.24
C ALA A 496 17.33 5.21 5.10
N GLY A 497 16.93 4.66 3.95
CA GLY A 497 16.67 5.41 2.72
C GLY A 497 17.91 5.62 1.83
N GLU A 498 19.09 5.16 2.25
CA GLU A 498 20.35 5.28 1.51
C GLU A 498 21.08 3.94 1.33
N ARG A 499 20.43 2.81 1.62
CA ARG A 499 21.03 1.47 1.58
C ARG A 499 21.08 0.90 0.18
N ILE A 500 20.05 1.08 -0.63
CA ILE A 500 20.08 0.56 -1.99
C ILE A 500 21.00 1.43 -2.84
N ILE A 501 22.12 0.86 -3.26
CA ILE A 501 23.09 1.50 -4.14
C ILE A 501 22.52 1.60 -5.56
N GLY A 502 21.86 0.53 -6.00
CA GLY A 502 21.43 0.38 -7.38
C GLY A 502 20.71 -0.93 -7.65
N ALA A 503 19.88 -0.94 -8.69
CA ALA A 503 19.25 -2.14 -9.21
C ALA A 503 19.35 -2.19 -10.73
N THR A 504 19.40 -3.39 -11.28
CA THR A 504 19.41 -3.67 -12.73
C THR A 504 18.23 -4.55 -13.11
N LEU A 505 17.80 -4.40 -14.37
CA LEU A 505 16.87 -5.32 -15.03
C LEU A 505 17.52 -5.77 -16.34
N ASP A 506 17.71 -7.08 -16.51
CA ASP A 506 18.42 -7.71 -17.64
C ASP A 506 19.83 -7.11 -17.85
N GLY A 507 20.51 -6.78 -16.75
CA GLY A 507 21.85 -6.16 -16.74
C GLY A 507 21.89 -4.66 -17.01
N GLU A 508 20.75 -4.02 -17.29
CA GLU A 508 20.67 -2.56 -17.49
C GLU A 508 20.19 -1.87 -16.20
N PRO A 509 20.87 -0.79 -15.74
CA PRO A 509 20.43 -0.04 -14.56
C PRO A 509 19.01 0.50 -14.70
N LEU A 510 18.24 0.47 -13.61
CA LEU A 510 16.92 1.10 -13.60
C LEU A 510 17.04 2.62 -13.78
N ASP A 511 16.20 3.19 -14.66
CA ASP A 511 15.99 4.63 -14.73
C ASP A 511 14.95 5.03 -13.67
N PRO A 512 15.30 5.90 -12.69
CA PRO A 512 14.38 6.30 -11.63
C PRO A 512 13.06 6.89 -12.13
N ALA A 513 13.04 7.50 -13.31
CA ALA A 513 11.87 8.13 -13.91
C ALA A 513 11.10 7.21 -14.87
N ALA A 514 11.70 6.09 -15.30
CA ALA A 514 11.02 5.12 -16.15
C ALA A 514 10.00 4.32 -15.36
N THR A 515 8.95 3.84 -16.05
CA THR A 515 7.91 3.00 -15.48
C THR A 515 8.14 1.55 -15.89
N TYR A 516 8.01 0.65 -14.92
CA TYR A 516 8.15 -0.79 -15.08
C TYR A 516 6.86 -1.46 -14.61
N LYS A 517 6.42 -2.49 -15.35
CA LYS A 517 5.29 -3.30 -14.92
C LYS A 517 5.77 -4.39 -13.97
N VAL A 518 5.34 -4.31 -12.73
CA VAL A 518 5.74 -5.18 -11.63
C VAL A 518 4.58 -6.08 -11.26
N VAL A 519 4.83 -7.37 -11.02
CA VAL A 519 3.85 -8.31 -10.46
C VAL A 519 4.18 -8.67 -9.01
N MET A 520 3.16 -8.80 -8.18
CA MET A 520 3.26 -9.32 -6.82
C MET A 520 1.96 -10.03 -6.43
N ASN A 521 1.95 -10.72 -5.29
CA ASN A 521 0.68 -11.18 -4.71
C ASN A 521 -0.18 -10.00 -4.23
N SER A 522 -1.50 -10.21 -4.17
CA SER A 522 -2.48 -9.18 -3.78
C SER A 522 -2.21 -8.55 -2.41
N PHE A 523 -1.72 -9.34 -1.44
CA PHE A 523 -1.32 -8.85 -0.13
C PHE A 523 -0.21 -7.77 -0.20
N LEU A 524 0.83 -7.99 -1.00
CA LEU A 524 1.86 -6.96 -1.24
C LEU A 524 1.30 -5.80 -2.07
N ALA A 525 0.46 -6.07 -3.06
CA ALA A 525 -0.12 -5.03 -3.91
C ALA A 525 -0.96 -4.02 -3.11
N SER A 526 -1.57 -4.42 -1.99
CA SER A 526 -2.29 -3.56 -1.06
C SER A 526 -1.40 -2.89 0.00
N GLY A 527 -0.08 -3.09 -0.05
CA GLY A 527 0.89 -2.51 0.88
C GLY A 527 1.14 -3.35 2.15
N GLY A 528 0.83 -4.64 2.11
CA GLY A 528 1.12 -5.59 3.20
C GLY A 528 2.59 -5.62 3.58
N ASP A 529 2.89 -6.12 4.79
CA ASP A 529 4.25 -6.18 5.36
C ASP A 529 4.99 -4.82 5.40
N ASN A 530 4.24 -3.71 5.49
CA ASN A 530 4.73 -2.33 5.44
C ASN A 530 5.41 -1.94 4.11
N PHE A 531 5.19 -2.68 3.03
CA PHE A 531 5.63 -2.31 1.68
C PHE A 531 4.66 -1.31 1.04
N THR A 532 4.46 -0.17 1.72
CA THR A 532 3.41 0.80 1.39
C THR A 532 3.54 1.37 -0.02
N THR A 533 4.75 1.42 -0.56
CA THR A 533 5.01 1.92 -1.91
C THR A 533 4.36 1.07 -3.00
N PHE A 534 4.16 -0.24 -2.78
CA PHE A 534 3.39 -1.07 -3.72
C PHE A 534 1.93 -0.63 -3.85
N ALA A 535 1.33 -0.11 -2.78
CA ALA A 535 -0.04 0.40 -2.82
C ALA A 535 -0.17 1.64 -3.74
N GLU A 536 0.90 2.44 -3.84
CA GLU A 536 0.96 3.67 -4.66
C GLU A 536 1.15 3.41 -6.16
N GLY A 537 1.48 2.18 -6.56
CA GLY A 537 1.62 1.80 -7.96
C GLY A 537 0.34 2.07 -8.76
N THR A 538 0.50 2.49 -10.02
CA THR A 538 -0.61 2.88 -10.91
C THR A 538 -1.01 1.74 -11.83
N ASN A 539 -2.11 1.89 -12.58
CA ASN A 539 -2.58 0.90 -13.56
C ASN A 539 -2.65 -0.52 -12.98
N ALA A 540 -3.18 -0.63 -11.76
CA ALA A 540 -3.38 -1.91 -11.11
C ALA A 540 -4.28 -2.80 -11.95
N ALA A 541 -3.87 -4.04 -12.15
CA ALA A 541 -4.66 -5.07 -12.78
C ALA A 541 -4.41 -6.39 -12.05
N ASP A 542 -5.45 -6.94 -11.42
CA ASP A 542 -5.44 -8.34 -11.00
C ASP A 542 -5.38 -9.21 -12.25
N SER A 543 -4.53 -10.22 -12.26
CA SER A 543 -4.44 -11.15 -13.39
C SER A 543 -5.56 -12.18 -13.42
N GLY A 544 -6.34 -12.32 -12.33
CA GLY A 544 -7.25 -13.42 -12.09
C GLY A 544 -6.56 -14.75 -11.80
N ARG A 545 -5.22 -14.75 -11.77
CA ARG A 545 -4.43 -15.94 -11.53
C ARG A 545 -4.14 -16.03 -10.04
N VAL A 546 -4.58 -17.14 -9.45
CA VAL A 546 -4.25 -17.50 -8.08
C VAL A 546 -2.80 -17.99 -8.03
N ASP A 547 -2.07 -17.60 -6.99
CA ASP A 547 -0.68 -17.96 -6.78
C ASP A 547 -0.44 -19.48 -6.80
N LEU A 548 -1.30 -20.26 -6.14
CA LEU A 548 -1.28 -21.72 -6.19
C LEU A 548 -1.50 -22.27 -7.61
N GLN A 549 -2.49 -21.77 -8.35
CA GLN A 549 -2.74 -22.22 -9.73
C GLN A 549 -1.54 -21.90 -10.63
N ALA A 550 -0.91 -20.74 -10.46
CA ALA A 550 0.30 -20.37 -11.20
C ALA A 550 1.44 -21.37 -10.94
N MET A 551 1.64 -21.79 -9.70
CA MET A 551 2.64 -22.82 -9.35
C MET A 551 2.29 -24.19 -9.93
N VAL A 552 1.02 -24.60 -9.84
CA VAL A 552 0.51 -25.86 -10.41
C VAL A 552 0.72 -25.90 -11.92
N ASP A 553 0.37 -24.82 -12.62
CA ASP A 553 0.51 -24.71 -14.07
C ASP A 553 1.97 -24.71 -14.48
N TYR A 554 2.83 -23.99 -13.75
CA TYR A 554 4.26 -23.92 -14.04
C TYR A 554 4.92 -25.30 -13.93
N LEU A 555 4.66 -26.02 -12.84
CA LEU A 555 5.21 -27.35 -12.59
C LEU A 555 4.59 -28.45 -13.47
N GLY A 556 3.31 -28.30 -13.81
CA GLY A 556 2.51 -29.27 -14.58
C GLY A 556 2.66 -29.18 -16.10
N GLN A 557 3.56 -28.33 -16.62
CA GLN A 557 3.81 -28.20 -18.05
C GLN A 557 4.24 -29.55 -18.68
N GLU A 558 3.59 -29.92 -19.80
CA GLU A 558 3.96 -31.12 -20.54
C GLU A 558 5.43 -31.03 -21.02
N ASP A 559 6.23 -32.08 -20.78
CA ASP A 559 7.65 -32.19 -21.13
C ASP A 559 8.57 -31.14 -20.46
N ALA A 560 8.17 -30.53 -19.33
CA ALA A 560 9.05 -29.68 -18.54
C ALA A 560 10.26 -30.46 -18.00
N GLU A 561 11.45 -29.85 -18.09
CA GLU A 561 12.64 -30.36 -17.39
C GLU A 561 12.49 -30.13 -15.88
N PRO A 562 13.06 -30.99 -15.03
CA PRO A 562 13.00 -30.79 -13.58
C PRO A 562 13.50 -29.41 -13.15
N SER A 563 12.73 -28.72 -12.32
CA SER A 563 13.07 -27.40 -11.80
C SER A 563 14.30 -27.48 -10.89
N SER A 564 15.24 -26.55 -11.05
CA SER A 564 16.48 -26.53 -10.27
C SER A 564 16.57 -25.23 -9.49
N PRO A 565 16.99 -25.24 -8.21
CA PRO A 565 17.20 -24.00 -7.47
C PRO A 565 18.34 -23.22 -8.12
N ASP A 566 18.10 -21.92 -8.29
CA ASP A 566 19.12 -20.96 -8.68
C ASP A 566 20.03 -20.70 -7.47
N LEU A 567 21.32 -20.98 -7.63
CA LEU A 567 22.31 -20.81 -6.56
C LEU A 567 22.99 -19.43 -6.61
N ALA A 568 22.70 -18.62 -7.64
CA ALA A 568 23.12 -17.24 -7.70
C ALA A 568 22.28 -16.39 -6.74
N GLN A 569 22.94 -15.47 -6.03
CA GLN A 569 22.26 -14.42 -5.28
C GLN A 569 21.76 -13.34 -6.25
N ARG A 570 20.57 -12.81 -6.00
CA ARG A 570 19.98 -11.69 -6.76
C ARG A 570 20.15 -10.35 -6.04
N ALA A 571 20.75 -10.38 -4.86
CA ALA A 571 21.18 -9.19 -4.13
C ALA A 571 22.57 -9.40 -3.55
N VAL A 572 23.39 -8.36 -3.49
CA VAL A 572 24.68 -8.42 -2.79
C VAL A 572 24.86 -7.18 -1.92
N GLY A 573 25.25 -7.41 -0.67
CA GLY A 573 25.65 -6.36 0.26
C GLY A 573 27.10 -5.94 0.01
N ILE A 574 27.36 -4.64 -0.10
CA ILE A 574 28.70 -4.09 -0.26
C ILE A 574 28.85 -2.75 0.46
N THR A 575 29.90 -2.63 1.28
CA THR A 575 30.31 -1.38 1.94
C THR A 575 31.76 -1.06 1.56
N ALA A 576 32.01 0.15 1.07
CA ALA A 576 33.37 0.63 0.80
C ALA A 576 33.87 1.54 1.94
N ASP A 577 35.10 1.35 2.42
CA ASP A 577 35.69 2.14 3.52
C ASP A 577 36.22 3.52 3.11
N GLY A 578 35.73 4.08 2.00
CA GLY A 578 36.12 5.39 1.48
C GLY A 578 35.55 5.65 0.09
N GLU A 579 35.84 6.84 -0.45
CA GLU A 579 35.50 7.17 -1.84
C GLU A 579 36.39 6.40 -2.82
N LEU A 580 35.84 6.06 -3.98
CA LEU A 580 36.55 5.37 -5.06
C LEU A 580 37.43 6.37 -5.84
N VAL A 581 38.59 6.69 -5.29
CA VAL A 581 39.55 7.61 -5.92
C VAL A 581 40.62 6.80 -6.65
N ALA A 582 40.88 7.11 -7.93
CA ALA A 582 41.90 6.40 -8.70
C ALA A 582 43.28 6.40 -7.99
N GLY A 583 43.84 5.22 -7.75
CA GLY A 583 45.13 5.05 -7.09
C GLY A 583 45.10 5.05 -5.55
N THR A 584 43.95 5.16 -4.90
CA THR A 584 43.82 4.96 -3.44
C THR A 584 43.53 3.51 -3.11
N GLU A 585 43.94 3.08 -1.91
CA GLU A 585 43.58 1.77 -1.36
C GLU A 585 42.20 1.89 -0.68
N VAL A 586 41.29 0.97 -1.01
CA VAL A 586 39.93 0.87 -0.48
C VAL A 586 39.67 -0.58 -0.08
N THR A 587 39.01 -0.77 1.06
CA THR A 587 38.47 -2.04 1.53
C THR A 587 36.99 -2.12 1.22
N PHE A 588 36.59 -3.21 0.60
CA PHE A 588 35.21 -3.57 0.32
C PHE A 588 34.81 -4.73 1.22
N ASP A 589 33.86 -4.50 2.11
CA ASP A 589 33.22 -5.55 2.88
C ASP A 589 31.98 -6.02 2.11
N LEU A 590 31.93 -7.32 1.80
CA LEU A 590 30.87 -7.97 1.02
C LEU A 590 30.05 -8.91 1.91
N SER A 591 28.77 -9.04 1.60
CA SER A 591 27.79 -9.89 2.30
C SER A 591 26.65 -10.30 1.36
N SER A 592 25.74 -11.16 1.82
CA SER A 592 24.66 -11.73 0.98
C SER A 592 25.28 -12.45 -0.24
N LEU A 593 26.28 -13.29 0.02
CA LEU A 593 26.94 -14.11 -1.00
C LEU A 593 26.46 -15.56 -1.00
N ASP A 594 25.80 -15.99 0.09
CA ASP A 594 25.35 -17.36 0.32
C ASP A 594 23.91 -17.40 0.85
N PHE A 595 23.20 -18.47 0.49
CA PHE A 595 21.96 -18.84 1.16
C PHE A 595 22.26 -19.44 2.56
N SER A 596 21.23 -19.51 3.41
CA SER A 596 21.41 -19.83 4.83
C SER A 596 21.08 -21.28 5.22
N THR A 597 20.98 -22.20 4.26
CA THR A 597 20.60 -23.60 4.54
C THR A 597 21.62 -24.64 4.03
N ASN A 598 21.20 -25.66 3.28
CA ASN A 598 22.03 -26.73 2.75
C ASN A 598 22.34 -26.55 1.25
N GLU A 599 22.10 -25.36 0.70
CA GLU A 599 22.60 -24.98 -0.62
C GLU A 599 24.13 -25.13 -0.71
N THR A 600 24.66 -25.11 -1.93
CA THR A 600 26.12 -25.08 -2.10
C THR A 600 26.61 -23.66 -1.84
N ASP A 601 27.37 -23.47 -0.77
CA ASP A 601 28.03 -22.20 -0.45
C ASP A 601 29.06 -21.82 -1.52
N ALA A 602 29.17 -20.52 -1.81
CA ALA A 602 30.30 -19.92 -2.50
C ALA A 602 31.58 -20.17 -1.71
N THR A 603 32.67 -20.47 -2.41
CA THR A 603 33.99 -20.62 -1.78
C THR A 603 34.90 -19.42 -2.00
N GLU A 604 34.65 -18.66 -3.07
CA GLU A 604 35.44 -17.48 -3.44
C GLU A 604 34.52 -16.43 -4.07
N VAL A 605 34.74 -15.16 -3.71
CA VAL A 605 34.13 -14.00 -4.38
C VAL A 605 35.23 -13.17 -5.03
N THR A 606 34.93 -12.63 -6.22
CA THR A 606 35.82 -11.75 -6.98
C THR A 606 35.13 -10.41 -7.21
N LEU A 607 35.86 -9.33 -6.98
CA LEU A 607 35.41 -7.96 -7.22
C LEU A 607 36.18 -7.35 -8.38
N SER A 608 35.48 -6.74 -9.34
CA SER A 608 36.07 -6.03 -10.47
C SER A 608 35.50 -4.63 -10.61
N LEU A 609 36.30 -3.68 -11.10
CA LEU A 609 35.91 -2.30 -11.37
C LEU A 609 36.43 -1.84 -12.73
N GLY A 610 35.54 -1.37 -13.61
CA GLY A 610 35.90 -0.95 -14.97
C GLY A 610 36.45 -2.09 -15.84
N GLY A 611 36.06 -3.34 -15.53
CA GLY A 611 36.58 -4.55 -16.16
C GLY A 611 37.98 -4.99 -15.70
N GLU A 612 38.56 -4.33 -14.70
CA GLU A 612 39.80 -4.74 -14.04
C GLU A 612 39.50 -5.42 -12.70
N GLU A 613 40.06 -6.61 -12.47
CA GLU A 613 39.92 -7.34 -11.21
C GLU A 613 40.64 -6.59 -10.07
N LEU A 614 39.88 -6.24 -9.02
CA LEU A 614 40.41 -5.64 -7.80
C LEU A 614 41.02 -6.70 -6.88
N GLY A 615 40.38 -7.86 -6.78
CA GLY A 615 40.87 -9.02 -6.03
C GLY A 615 39.79 -10.07 -5.80
N SER A 616 40.18 -11.15 -5.12
CA SER A 616 39.29 -12.18 -4.61
C SER A 616 39.57 -12.50 -3.14
N ASP A 617 38.58 -13.03 -2.43
CA ASP A 617 38.71 -13.50 -1.04
C ASP A 617 37.83 -14.74 -0.77
N GLU A 618 38.18 -15.51 0.26
CA GLU A 618 37.38 -16.66 0.71
C GLU A 618 36.07 -16.18 1.35
N VAL A 619 34.97 -16.87 1.07
CA VAL A 619 33.65 -16.54 1.64
C VAL A 619 33.46 -17.22 3.00
N ASP A 620 33.03 -16.47 4.02
CA ASP A 620 32.61 -16.98 5.34
C ASP A 620 31.11 -17.29 5.34
N PRO A 621 30.69 -18.57 5.32
CA PRO A 621 29.28 -18.98 5.22
C PRO A 621 28.55 -18.91 6.57
N ALA A 622 29.10 -18.21 7.57
CA ALA A 622 28.47 -18.10 8.88
C ALA A 622 27.11 -17.38 8.79
N ILE A 623 26.04 -18.06 9.21
CA ILE A 623 24.69 -17.49 9.27
C ILE A 623 24.66 -16.24 10.16
N VAL A 624 24.03 -15.19 9.65
CA VAL A 624 23.72 -13.96 10.36
C VAL A 624 22.21 -13.90 10.60
N ASP A 625 21.81 -14.19 11.83
CA ASP A 625 20.40 -14.22 12.23
C ASP A 625 19.72 -12.87 11.95
N THR A 626 18.46 -12.90 11.50
CA THR A 626 17.54 -11.76 11.25
C THR A 626 17.81 -10.88 10.05
N THR A 627 18.92 -11.08 9.34
CA THR A 627 19.32 -10.29 8.16
C THR A 627 19.81 -11.22 7.04
N ASP A 628 20.20 -10.65 5.91
CA ASP A 628 20.67 -11.39 4.74
C ASP A 628 22.20 -11.43 4.60
N GLU A 629 22.91 -11.12 5.67
CA GLU A 629 24.35 -10.91 5.62
C GLU A 629 25.17 -12.23 5.67
N VAL A 630 24.62 -13.32 5.13
CA VAL A 630 25.28 -14.65 5.05
C VAL A 630 26.24 -14.66 3.86
N GLY A 631 27.37 -15.35 4.01
CA GLY A 631 28.44 -15.34 3.00
C GLY A 631 29.14 -14.00 2.98
N ARG A 632 30.20 -13.84 3.78
CA ARG A 632 30.93 -12.56 3.91
C ARG A 632 32.38 -12.66 3.48
N ALA A 633 32.90 -11.58 2.91
CA ALA A 633 34.30 -11.49 2.48
C ALA A 633 34.80 -10.04 2.59
N SER A 634 36.12 -9.83 2.58
CA SER A 634 36.70 -8.47 2.66
C SER A 634 37.88 -8.33 1.69
N ILE A 635 37.74 -7.44 0.70
CA ILE A 635 38.73 -7.23 -0.35
C ILE A 635 39.33 -5.83 -0.20
N THR A 636 40.62 -5.76 0.14
CA THR A 636 41.38 -4.50 0.08
C THR A 636 42.17 -4.42 -1.22
N ALA A 637 41.89 -3.40 -2.03
CA ALA A 637 42.52 -3.20 -3.33
C ALA A 637 42.82 -1.72 -3.60
N THR A 638 43.81 -1.47 -4.46
CA THR A 638 44.06 -0.13 -5.00
C THR A 638 43.13 0.09 -6.19
N ILE A 639 42.34 1.17 -6.16
CA ILE A 639 41.47 1.56 -7.27
C ILE A 639 42.34 1.79 -8.51
N PRO A 640 42.02 1.15 -9.66
CA PRO A 640 42.82 1.28 -10.88
C PRO A 640 42.83 2.72 -11.39
N GLY A 641 43.77 3.02 -12.28
CA GLY A 641 43.95 4.35 -12.89
C GLY A 641 42.86 4.72 -13.90
N LEU A 642 41.59 4.49 -13.53
CA LEU A 642 40.40 4.81 -14.31
C LEU A 642 40.21 6.33 -14.36
N SER A 643 39.65 6.80 -15.48
CA SER A 643 39.25 8.22 -15.60
C SER A 643 38.07 8.52 -14.68
N ALA A 644 37.94 9.77 -14.22
CA ALA A 644 36.74 10.16 -13.47
C ALA A 644 35.44 9.87 -14.24
N GLY A 645 34.42 9.37 -13.55
CA GLY A 645 33.11 9.03 -14.11
C GLY A 645 32.58 7.67 -13.65
N LEU A 646 31.49 7.21 -14.26
CA LEU A 646 30.86 5.92 -13.97
C LEU A 646 31.66 4.75 -14.56
N HIS A 647 31.90 3.73 -13.76
CA HIS A 647 32.50 2.46 -14.16
C HIS A 647 31.74 1.30 -13.53
N ASP A 648 31.64 0.20 -14.28
CA ASP A 648 30.96 -1.01 -13.82
C ASP A 648 31.73 -1.62 -12.65
N LEU A 649 31.05 -1.73 -11.50
CA LEU A 649 31.47 -2.55 -10.38
C LEU A 649 30.76 -3.90 -10.49
N THR A 650 31.52 -4.98 -10.56
CA THR A 650 31.00 -6.33 -10.74
C THR A 650 31.44 -7.23 -9.59
N VAL A 651 30.48 -7.90 -8.96
CA VAL A 651 30.71 -8.94 -7.95
C VAL A 651 30.39 -10.29 -8.57
N THR A 652 31.33 -11.25 -8.52
CA THR A 652 31.11 -12.62 -9.00
C THR A 652 31.47 -13.68 -7.97
N THR A 653 30.72 -14.78 -7.91
CA THR A 653 31.05 -15.96 -7.08
C THR A 653 31.24 -17.23 -7.93
N ASP A 654 31.85 -18.26 -7.36
CA ASP A 654 32.02 -19.56 -8.01
C ASP A 654 30.74 -20.42 -8.09
N VAL A 655 29.64 -19.93 -7.49
CA VAL A 655 28.30 -20.53 -7.56
C VAL A 655 27.34 -19.83 -8.52
N GLY A 656 27.81 -18.78 -9.21
CA GLY A 656 27.11 -18.19 -10.35
C GLY A 656 26.54 -16.79 -10.13
N THR A 657 26.64 -16.21 -8.93
CA THR A 657 26.31 -14.79 -8.71
C THR A 657 27.16 -13.92 -9.62
N GLU A 658 26.55 -13.01 -10.37
CA GLU A 658 27.21 -11.98 -11.20
C GLU A 658 26.37 -10.70 -11.22
N ILE A 659 26.55 -9.82 -10.23
CA ILE A 659 25.82 -8.54 -10.18
C ILE A 659 26.74 -7.42 -10.62
N THR A 660 26.29 -6.62 -11.59
CA THR A 660 27.03 -5.47 -12.12
C THR A 660 26.22 -4.19 -11.97
N TYR A 661 26.82 -3.14 -11.41
CA TYR A 661 26.20 -1.82 -11.33
C TYR A 661 27.24 -0.69 -11.51
N PRO A 662 26.92 0.40 -12.25
CA PRO A 662 27.86 1.50 -12.44
C PRO A 662 28.03 2.32 -11.16
N VAL A 663 29.28 2.53 -10.75
CA VAL A 663 29.67 3.36 -9.60
C VAL A 663 30.60 4.50 -10.02
N GLU A 664 30.57 5.62 -9.30
CA GLU A 664 31.40 6.79 -9.61
C GLU A 664 32.82 6.63 -9.08
N VAL A 665 33.81 6.81 -9.96
CA VAL A 665 35.24 6.92 -9.63
C VAL A 665 35.68 8.36 -9.80
N THR A 666 36.45 8.90 -8.85
CA THR A 666 36.98 10.27 -8.88
C THR A 666 38.49 10.30 -9.16
N GLU A 667 38.99 11.41 -9.71
CA GLU A 667 40.43 11.59 -9.98
C GLU A 667 41.21 11.93 -8.70
N ALA A 668 42.42 11.38 -8.56
CA ALA A 668 43.32 11.74 -7.47
C ALA A 668 43.82 13.19 -7.61
N THR A 669 43.47 14.05 -6.66
CA THR A 669 44.05 15.39 -6.54
C THR A 669 45.49 15.32 -6.04
N GLU A 670 46.47 15.86 -6.80
CA GLU A 670 47.83 16.06 -6.27
C GLU A 670 47.80 17.12 -5.15
N PRO A 671 48.56 16.93 -4.05
CA PRO A 671 48.61 17.93 -2.97
C PRO A 671 49.42 19.16 -3.43
N GLU A 672 48.79 20.34 -3.46
CA GLU A 672 49.48 21.59 -3.77
C GLU A 672 50.34 22.10 -2.59
N GLU A 673 51.56 22.57 -2.89
CA GLU A 673 52.43 23.30 -1.95
C GLU A 673 51.88 24.71 -1.68
N PRO A 674 52.04 25.28 -0.46
CA PRO A 674 51.44 26.57 -0.11
C PRO A 674 52.22 27.74 -0.73
N GLU A 675 51.56 28.57 -1.55
CA GLU A 675 52.11 29.85 -2.03
C GLU A 675 51.67 31.07 -1.19
N GLU A 676 52.55 32.07 -1.10
CA GLU A 676 52.35 33.35 -0.41
C GLU A 676 51.33 34.27 -1.12
N PRO A 677 50.66 35.20 -0.40
CA PRO A 677 49.48 35.91 -0.89
C PRO A 677 49.79 36.97 -1.96
N GLY A 678 49.13 36.87 -3.11
CA GLY A 678 49.12 37.84 -4.20
C GLY A 678 47.87 38.73 -4.23
N GLU A 679 48.04 39.94 -4.77
CA GLU A 679 47.02 40.99 -5.02
C GLU A 679 45.85 40.52 -5.93
N PRO A 680 44.69 41.19 -5.90
CA PRO A 680 43.40 40.62 -6.33
C PRO A 680 43.26 40.45 -7.85
N GLU A 681 42.61 39.36 -8.26
CA GLU A 681 42.44 38.95 -9.66
C GLU A 681 41.21 39.57 -10.37
N GLU A 682 41.35 39.68 -11.69
CA GLU A 682 40.28 40.00 -12.66
C GLU A 682 39.31 38.81 -12.86
N PRO A 683 38.08 39.03 -13.35
CA PRO A 683 37.03 38.01 -13.35
C PRO A 683 37.35 36.83 -14.29
N GLY A 684 37.14 35.61 -13.77
CA GLY A 684 37.48 34.34 -14.42
C GLY A 684 36.65 33.97 -15.66
N GLU A 685 37.21 33.08 -16.48
CA GLU A 685 36.50 32.42 -17.59
C GLU A 685 35.43 31.43 -17.07
N PRO A 686 34.33 31.19 -17.82
CA PRO A 686 33.23 30.33 -17.37
C PRO A 686 33.67 28.87 -17.21
N SER A 687 33.25 28.27 -16.10
CA SER A 687 33.57 26.90 -15.68
C SER A 687 33.08 25.80 -16.65
N ASP A 688 33.94 24.79 -16.89
CA ASP A 688 33.63 23.55 -17.61
C ASP A 688 32.87 22.51 -16.73
N ALA A 689 32.57 22.84 -15.46
CA ALA A 689 31.89 21.93 -14.54
C ALA A 689 30.51 21.54 -15.06
N LYS A 690 30.25 20.23 -15.13
CA LYS A 690 28.97 19.69 -15.60
C LYS A 690 27.93 19.57 -14.50
N PHE A 691 28.34 19.43 -13.24
CA PHE A 691 27.53 19.18 -12.06
C PHE A 691 28.07 20.00 -10.88
N GLY A 692 27.24 20.22 -9.86
CA GLY A 692 27.58 21.02 -8.67
C GLY A 692 26.74 22.28 -8.51
N PHE A 693 27.18 23.14 -7.59
CA PHE A 693 26.60 24.45 -7.34
C PHE A 693 27.15 25.47 -8.33
N PHE A 694 26.27 26.31 -8.84
CA PHE A 694 26.56 27.44 -9.73
C PHE A 694 25.82 28.64 -9.15
N LEU A 695 26.51 29.43 -8.32
CA LEU A 695 25.95 30.61 -7.66
C LEU A 695 26.35 31.86 -8.43
N ASN A 696 25.44 32.83 -8.53
CA ASN A 696 25.61 34.03 -9.32
C ASN A 696 25.47 35.25 -8.43
N ASP A 697 26.51 36.06 -8.34
CA ASP A 697 26.54 37.26 -7.48
C ASP A 697 25.75 38.44 -8.08
N ALA A 698 25.10 38.24 -9.23
CA ALA A 698 24.42 39.30 -9.96
C ALA A 698 23.22 38.80 -10.78
N TRP A 699 22.41 39.72 -11.30
CA TRP A 699 21.33 39.40 -12.26
C TRP A 699 21.82 39.19 -13.70
N ASP A 700 22.89 38.41 -13.88
CA ASP A 700 23.38 38.02 -15.19
C ASP A 700 23.27 36.51 -15.46
N THR A 701 23.98 35.98 -16.45
CA THR A 701 23.87 34.58 -16.86
C THR A 701 25.10 33.74 -16.51
N THR A 702 26.02 34.28 -15.70
CA THR A 702 27.28 33.65 -15.32
C THR A 702 27.28 33.24 -13.86
N ALA A 703 27.96 32.14 -13.54
CA ALA A 703 28.17 31.75 -12.15
C ALA A 703 29.52 32.29 -11.70
N ASN A 704 29.55 32.87 -10.50
CA ASN A 704 30.73 33.38 -9.82
C ASN A 704 31.35 32.30 -8.95
N HIS A 705 30.51 31.52 -8.28
CA HIS A 705 30.91 30.39 -7.44
C HIS A 705 30.51 29.08 -8.13
N VAL A 706 31.50 28.23 -8.38
CA VAL A 706 31.27 26.89 -8.91
C VAL A 706 32.03 25.86 -8.10
N PHE A 707 31.29 25.03 -7.36
CA PHE A 707 31.88 24.06 -6.43
C PHE A 707 30.95 22.87 -6.18
N MET A 708 31.48 21.87 -5.50
CA MET A 708 30.74 20.69 -5.04
C MET A 708 30.70 20.71 -3.51
N TYR A 709 29.53 20.46 -2.92
CA TYR A 709 29.39 20.34 -1.47
C TYR A 709 28.28 19.32 -1.17
N GLY A 710 28.54 18.41 -0.23
CA GLY A 710 27.63 17.31 0.07
C GLY A 710 27.49 16.27 -1.05
N ARG A 711 26.53 15.35 -0.88
CA ARG A 711 26.16 14.25 -1.79
C ARG A 711 24.96 14.66 -2.64
N PHE A 712 24.82 14.15 -3.86
CA PHE A 712 23.71 14.53 -4.76
C PHE A 712 22.31 14.32 -4.19
N ALA A 713 22.13 13.32 -3.32
CA ALA A 713 20.85 13.05 -2.65
C ALA A 713 20.58 13.95 -1.42
N ASP A 714 21.57 14.74 -0.97
CA ASP A 714 21.39 15.62 0.18
C ASP A 714 20.35 16.71 -0.13
N GLU A 715 19.46 16.97 0.83
CA GLU A 715 18.62 18.17 0.82
C GLU A 715 19.51 19.39 1.12
N VAL A 716 19.35 20.47 0.35
CA VAL A 716 20.17 21.68 0.46
C VAL A 716 19.37 22.81 1.06
N LEU A 717 20.00 23.53 1.98
CA LEU A 717 19.48 24.69 2.69
C LEU A 717 20.46 25.84 2.55
N ILE A 718 19.95 27.06 2.45
CA ILE A 718 20.75 28.29 2.28
C ILE A 718 20.49 29.19 3.48
N GLY A 719 21.54 29.85 3.97
CA GLY A 719 21.47 30.89 4.98
C GLY A 719 22.84 31.46 5.33
N ASP A 720 22.84 32.55 6.08
CA ASP A 720 23.98 33.15 6.77
C ASP A 720 24.17 32.49 8.14
N TRP A 721 24.90 31.38 8.15
CA TRP A 721 25.01 30.53 9.33
C TRP A 721 25.93 31.07 10.43
N ASP A 722 26.73 32.11 10.17
CA ASP A 722 27.64 32.72 11.14
C ASP A 722 27.52 34.23 11.32
N GLY A 723 26.58 34.86 10.62
CA GLY A 723 26.16 36.25 10.78
C GLY A 723 27.14 37.24 10.16
N ASP A 724 27.82 36.84 9.08
CA ASP A 724 28.76 37.69 8.36
C ASP A 724 28.16 38.49 7.20
N GLY A 725 26.89 38.22 6.89
CA GLY A 725 26.09 38.79 5.81
C GLY A 725 26.16 38.00 4.51
N THR A 726 26.87 36.87 4.46
CA THR A 726 27.04 36.06 3.25
C THR A 726 26.30 34.73 3.37
N ASP A 727 25.44 34.46 2.40
CA ASP A 727 24.74 33.19 2.33
C ASP A 727 25.66 32.06 1.87
N SER A 728 25.47 30.90 2.50
CA SER A 728 26.25 29.70 2.21
C SER A 728 25.41 28.42 2.36
N ILE A 729 26.02 27.30 2.01
CA ILE A 729 25.32 26.04 1.78
C ILE A 729 25.37 25.15 3.03
N THR A 730 24.19 24.73 3.49
CA THR A 730 24.04 23.61 4.42
C THR A 730 23.43 22.42 3.68
N VAL A 731 23.94 21.22 3.95
CA VAL A 731 23.34 19.97 3.46
C VAL A 731 22.78 19.15 4.60
N ARG A 732 21.64 18.49 4.36
CA ARG A 732 20.92 17.70 5.35
C ARG A 732 20.83 16.24 4.92
N ARG A 733 21.11 15.34 5.89
CA ARG A 733 20.94 13.89 5.78
C ARG A 733 20.07 13.39 6.92
N GLY A 734 18.83 13.02 6.63
CA GLY A 734 17.83 12.68 7.63
C GLY A 734 17.56 13.84 8.60
N ASN A 735 18.14 13.83 9.79
CA ASN A 735 18.03 14.91 10.76
C ASN A 735 19.39 15.51 11.18
N VAL A 736 20.44 15.22 10.42
CA VAL A 736 21.80 15.74 10.60
C VAL A 736 22.04 16.85 9.59
N PHE A 737 22.54 17.99 10.05
CA PHE A 737 22.85 19.17 9.26
C PHE A 737 24.36 19.38 9.23
N TYR A 738 24.89 19.55 8.03
CA TYR A 738 26.30 19.80 7.74
C TYR A 738 26.39 21.22 7.21
N VAL A 739 26.73 22.14 8.10
CA VAL A 739 26.76 23.58 7.82
C VAL A 739 28.10 23.95 7.25
N SER A 740 28.09 24.64 6.10
CA SER A 740 29.24 25.41 5.66
C SER A 740 28.97 26.89 5.74
N ASN A 741 29.97 27.64 6.20
CA ASN A 741 29.89 29.10 6.33
C ASN A 741 30.42 29.85 5.10
N GLU A 742 30.85 29.13 4.06
CA GLU A 742 31.36 29.74 2.84
C GLU A 742 30.81 29.00 1.61
N PRO A 743 30.54 29.68 0.48
CA PRO A 743 30.09 29.05 -0.77
C PRO A 743 31.25 28.30 -1.47
N ARG A 744 31.70 27.21 -0.84
CA ARG A 744 32.76 26.34 -1.32
C ARG A 744 32.52 24.88 -0.97
N GLY A 745 33.32 24.01 -1.59
CA GLY A 745 33.40 22.61 -1.19
C GLY A 745 34.26 22.40 0.06
N GLY A 746 34.25 21.17 0.57
CA GLY A 746 35.08 20.73 1.69
C GLY A 746 34.27 20.15 2.85
N GLU A 747 34.91 19.99 4.01
CA GLU A 747 34.24 19.55 5.23
C GLU A 747 33.34 20.66 5.80
N ALA A 748 32.25 20.26 6.46
CA ALA A 748 31.38 21.17 7.20
C ALA A 748 32.08 21.77 8.41
N GLU A 749 31.93 23.08 8.60
CA GLU A 749 32.40 23.81 9.78
C GLU A 749 31.64 23.39 11.04
N HIS A 750 30.34 23.09 10.91
CA HIS A 750 29.50 22.71 12.03
C HIS A 750 28.54 21.58 11.66
N VAL A 751 28.38 20.62 12.57
CA VAL A 751 27.48 19.47 12.38
C VAL A 751 26.60 19.32 13.60
N PHE A 752 25.28 19.31 13.40
CA PHE A 752 24.33 19.14 14.48
C PHE A 752 23.10 18.34 14.05
N VAL A 753 22.33 17.89 15.05
CA VAL A 753 21.13 17.07 14.83
C VAL A 753 19.92 17.83 15.35
N TYR A 754 18.90 18.03 14.53
CA TYR A 754 17.68 18.71 14.91
C TYR A 754 16.45 18.13 14.18
N GLY A 755 15.31 18.06 14.85
CA GLY A 755 14.09 17.52 14.25
C GLY A 755 14.10 16.00 13.98
N ARG A 756 13.17 15.56 13.12
CA ARG A 756 12.97 14.19 12.67
C ARG A 756 13.32 14.05 11.18
N PRO A 757 13.71 12.86 10.69
CA PRO A 757 14.09 12.68 9.28
C PRO A 757 13.04 13.14 8.26
N GLY A 758 11.74 12.96 8.53
CA GLY A 758 10.65 13.38 7.63
C GLY A 758 10.11 14.79 7.85
N ASP A 759 10.71 15.61 8.72
CA ASP A 759 10.27 17.00 8.89
C ASP A 759 10.62 17.82 7.64
N THR A 760 9.75 18.76 7.23
CA THR A 760 10.13 19.83 6.28
C THR A 760 10.95 20.87 7.04
N VAL A 761 12.10 21.27 6.53
CA VAL A 761 12.98 22.26 7.16
C VAL A 761 12.83 23.60 6.47
N LEU A 762 12.87 24.66 7.27
CA LEU A 762 12.85 26.05 6.84
C LEU A 762 14.05 26.76 7.48
N VAL A 763 14.62 27.72 6.76
CA VAL A 763 15.74 28.56 7.22
C VAL A 763 15.27 29.99 7.36
N GLY A 764 15.78 30.69 8.37
CA GLY A 764 15.56 32.12 8.59
C GLY A 764 16.20 32.61 9.90
N ASP A 765 16.35 33.93 10.02
CA ASP A 765 16.68 34.66 11.23
C ASP A 765 15.41 34.94 12.05
N TRP A 766 15.04 33.97 12.89
CA TRP A 766 13.79 34.03 13.64
C TRP A 766 13.79 35.02 14.81
N ASP A 767 14.95 35.51 15.25
CA ASP A 767 15.05 36.45 16.38
C ASP A 767 15.81 37.75 16.11
N GLY A 768 16.19 38.00 14.86
CA GLY A 768 16.76 39.25 14.38
C GLY A 768 18.18 39.48 14.88
N ASP A 769 18.97 38.41 15.05
CA ASP A 769 20.36 38.50 15.49
C ASP A 769 21.39 38.47 14.34
N GLY A 770 20.89 38.33 13.11
CA GLY A 770 21.63 38.24 11.86
C GLY A 770 22.13 36.84 11.54
N ILE A 771 21.76 35.80 12.32
CA ILE A 771 22.21 34.42 12.09
C ILE A 771 21.03 33.54 11.69
N ASP A 772 21.15 32.92 10.53
CA ASP A 772 20.18 31.95 10.06
C ASP A 772 20.18 30.67 10.87
N THR A 773 18.99 30.23 11.23
CA THR A 773 18.77 29.01 11.99
C THR A 773 17.53 28.27 11.47
N LEU A 774 17.12 27.19 12.13
CA LEU A 774 16.16 26.25 11.55
C LEU A 774 14.78 26.29 12.21
N ALA A 775 13.74 26.15 11.40
CA ALA A 775 12.43 25.71 11.85
C ALA A 775 12.06 24.37 11.20
N VAL A 776 11.48 23.44 11.97
CA VAL A 776 10.91 22.21 11.42
C VAL A 776 9.39 22.26 11.40
N ARG A 777 8.80 21.89 10.27
CA ARG A 777 7.36 21.93 10.04
C ARG A 777 6.76 20.53 10.04
N ARG A 778 5.63 20.38 10.73
CA ARG A 778 4.79 19.17 10.79
C ARG A 778 3.34 19.54 10.53
N GLY A 779 2.89 19.36 9.30
CA GLY A 779 1.57 19.83 8.87
C GLY A 779 1.46 21.35 8.97
N ALA A 780 0.65 21.87 9.89
CA ALA A 780 0.49 23.32 10.11
C ALA A 780 1.28 23.86 11.31
N GLU A 781 2.01 22.99 12.03
CA GLU A 781 2.81 23.35 13.21
C GLU A 781 4.28 23.57 12.82
N TYR A 782 4.86 24.67 13.29
CA TYR A 782 6.25 25.07 13.07
C TYR A 782 6.98 25.10 14.42
N HIS A 783 8.10 24.41 14.49
CA HIS A 783 8.97 24.34 15.64
C HIS A 783 10.25 25.12 15.34
N VAL A 784 10.31 26.36 15.81
CA VAL A 784 11.37 27.33 15.55
C VAL A 784 12.51 27.19 16.55
N LYS A 785 13.74 27.26 16.07
CA LYS A 785 14.95 27.10 16.88
C LYS A 785 15.95 28.20 16.57
N ASN A 786 16.32 28.99 17.57
CA ASN A 786 17.19 30.16 17.41
C ASN A 786 18.67 29.82 17.68
N ASN A 787 19.09 28.59 17.39
CA ASN A 787 20.51 28.25 17.34
C ASN A 787 20.74 26.93 16.59
N LEU A 788 21.94 26.78 16.06
CA LEU A 788 22.42 25.59 15.35
C LEU A 788 22.80 24.46 16.32
N ALA A 789 21.86 24.03 17.15
CA ALA A 789 22.05 22.90 18.06
C ALA A 789 20.76 22.08 18.23
N GLY A 790 20.95 20.80 18.55
CA GLY A 790 19.85 19.93 18.90
C GLY A 790 19.16 20.33 20.21
N GLY A 791 17.90 19.90 20.38
CA GLY A 791 17.13 20.17 21.59
C GLY A 791 15.65 20.49 21.29
N PRO A 792 14.87 20.91 22.30
CA PRO A 792 13.52 21.41 22.07
C PRO A 792 13.55 22.71 21.26
N ALA A 793 12.46 22.97 20.53
CA ALA A 793 12.22 24.25 19.88
C ALA A 793 12.09 25.39 20.90
N ASP A 794 12.55 26.57 20.52
CA ASP A 794 12.43 27.79 21.31
C ASP A 794 11.00 28.36 21.22
N GLN A 795 10.36 28.19 20.05
CA GLN A 795 8.97 28.54 19.84
C GLN A 795 8.24 27.48 19.02
N VAL A 796 6.96 27.27 19.32
CA VAL A 796 6.05 26.43 18.51
C VAL A 796 4.83 27.24 18.14
N VAL A 797 4.50 27.30 16.86
CA VAL A 797 3.38 28.08 16.33
C VAL A 797 2.60 27.28 15.30
N VAL A 798 1.30 27.56 15.17
CA VAL A 798 0.46 26.97 14.12
C VAL A 798 0.01 28.07 13.17
N TYR A 799 0.32 27.93 11.87
CA TYR A 799 -0.04 28.90 10.84
C TYR A 799 -0.34 28.22 9.49
N GLY A 800 -1.42 28.62 8.83
CA GLY A 800 -1.84 28.00 7.57
C GLY A 800 -2.45 26.60 7.73
N ARG A 801 -2.34 25.78 6.67
CA ARG A 801 -2.89 24.41 6.57
C ARG A 801 -1.77 23.39 6.32
N SER A 802 -2.04 22.11 6.57
CA SER A 802 -1.05 21.03 6.39
C SER A 802 -0.56 20.88 4.95
N GLY A 803 -1.41 21.12 3.95
CA GLY A 803 -1.06 21.04 2.52
C GLY A 803 -0.58 22.36 1.90
N ASP A 804 -0.44 23.44 2.68
CA ASP A 804 0.08 24.70 2.13
C ASP A 804 1.58 24.55 1.77
N GLN A 805 2.03 25.17 0.68
CA GLN A 805 3.46 25.44 0.45
C GLN A 805 3.90 26.59 1.35
N VAL A 806 5.14 26.60 1.84
CA VAL A 806 5.65 27.63 2.76
C VAL A 806 6.89 28.27 2.17
N VAL A 807 7.01 29.58 2.37
CA VAL A 807 8.19 30.38 2.04
C VAL A 807 8.50 31.25 3.26
N VAL A 808 9.79 31.53 3.49
CA VAL A 808 10.30 32.36 4.59
C VAL A 808 10.83 33.67 4.01
N GLY A 809 10.79 34.72 4.82
CA GLY A 809 11.35 36.03 4.50
C GLY A 809 10.98 37.10 5.56
N ASP A 810 11.71 38.19 5.55
CA ASP A 810 11.43 39.47 6.20
C ASP A 810 10.49 40.32 5.33
N TRP A 811 9.19 40.10 5.49
CA TRP A 811 8.18 40.73 4.62
C TRP A 811 7.91 42.22 4.91
N ASP A 812 8.42 42.77 6.01
CA ASP A 812 8.22 44.18 6.40
C ASP A 812 9.46 44.95 6.86
N GLY A 813 10.64 44.39 6.59
CA GLY A 813 11.94 45.04 6.71
C GLY A 813 12.32 45.30 8.16
N ASP A 814 11.91 44.41 9.06
CA ASP A 814 12.19 44.51 10.50
C ASP A 814 13.35 43.63 10.98
N GLU A 815 14.06 42.99 10.04
CA GLU A 815 15.17 42.05 10.19
C GLU A 815 14.73 40.69 10.77
N LEU A 816 13.43 40.39 10.91
CA LEU A 816 12.95 39.08 11.39
C LEU A 816 12.27 38.26 10.29
N ASP A 817 12.75 37.03 10.14
CA ASP A 817 12.14 36.08 9.24
C ASP A 817 10.84 35.48 9.76
N THR A 818 9.84 35.47 8.89
CA THR A 818 8.50 34.97 9.21
C THR A 818 7.87 34.22 8.05
N PHE A 819 6.67 33.65 8.25
CA PHE A 819 6.10 32.70 7.30
C PHE A 819 5.12 33.34 6.31
N ALA A 820 5.26 32.98 5.02
CA ALA A 820 4.21 33.09 4.04
C ALA A 820 3.74 31.70 3.60
N VAL A 821 2.43 31.46 3.63
CA VAL A 821 1.85 30.20 3.11
C VAL A 821 1.17 30.42 1.77
N ARG A 822 1.27 29.47 0.85
CA ARG A 822 0.81 29.59 -0.53
C ARG A 822 -0.24 28.54 -0.90
N ARG A 823 -1.31 28.99 -1.57
CA ARG A 823 -2.38 28.15 -2.14
C ARG A 823 -2.64 28.54 -3.59
N GLY A 824 -2.23 27.69 -4.53
CA GLY A 824 -2.25 28.05 -5.95
C GLY A 824 -1.39 29.28 -6.20
N ALA A 825 -1.96 30.37 -6.71
CA ALA A 825 -1.24 31.63 -6.94
C ALA A 825 -1.38 32.66 -5.80
N GLN A 826 -2.04 32.29 -4.68
CA GLN A 826 -2.28 33.20 -3.56
C GLN A 826 -1.26 32.98 -2.45
N TYR A 827 -0.67 34.05 -1.96
CA TYR A 827 0.25 34.09 -0.82
C TYR A 827 -0.44 34.76 0.37
N PHE A 828 -0.33 34.14 1.52
CA PHE A 828 -0.86 34.60 2.81
C PHE A 828 0.36 34.89 3.69
N VAL A 829 0.75 36.17 3.74
CA VAL A 829 1.95 36.67 4.39
C VAL A 829 1.65 37.00 5.84
N LYS A 830 2.54 36.62 6.75
CA LYS A 830 2.44 36.88 8.18
C LYS A 830 3.75 37.49 8.68
N ASN A 831 3.71 38.75 9.12
CA ASN A 831 4.88 39.49 9.60
C ASN A 831 5.24 39.17 11.06
N THR A 832 4.71 38.07 11.60
CA THR A 832 4.95 37.66 12.99
C THR A 832 4.88 36.15 13.11
N ILE A 833 5.78 35.55 13.90
CA ILE A 833 5.72 34.13 14.27
C ILE A 833 4.58 33.90 15.28
N ALA A 834 3.34 33.98 14.80
CA ALA A 834 2.14 33.83 15.61
C ALA A 834 0.99 33.18 14.83
N ALA A 835 0.13 32.46 15.54
CA ALA A 835 -1.11 31.95 14.97
C ALA A 835 -2.07 33.11 14.65
N GLY A 836 -2.93 32.92 13.65
CA GLY A 836 -3.97 33.87 13.29
C GLY A 836 -4.10 34.09 11.79
N GLU A 837 -4.81 35.16 11.43
CA GLU A 837 -4.98 35.59 10.04
C GLU A 837 -3.68 36.16 9.47
N ALA A 838 -3.53 36.07 8.15
CA ALA A 838 -2.46 36.72 7.41
C ALA A 838 -2.56 38.25 7.54
N ASP A 839 -1.40 38.91 7.61
CA ASP A 839 -1.30 40.37 7.62
C ASP A 839 -1.53 40.93 6.20
N GLN A 840 -1.10 40.18 5.18
CA GLN A 840 -1.32 40.50 3.78
C GLN A 840 -1.67 39.26 2.95
N VAL A 841 -2.54 39.43 1.96
CA VAL A 841 -2.84 38.39 0.96
C VAL A 841 -2.62 38.96 -0.43
N VAL A 842 -1.75 38.33 -1.21
CA VAL A 842 -1.39 38.77 -2.55
C VAL A 842 -1.54 37.61 -3.55
N VAL A 843 -1.75 37.96 -4.83
CA VAL A 843 -1.78 36.97 -5.92
C VAL A 843 -0.65 37.27 -6.89
N TYR A 844 0.27 36.33 -7.06
CA TYR A 844 1.41 36.46 -7.97
C TYR A 844 1.74 35.09 -8.61
N GLY A 845 2.13 35.09 -9.88
CA GLY A 845 2.42 33.86 -10.62
C GLY A 845 1.20 32.96 -10.92
N ARG A 846 1.46 31.67 -11.12
CA ARG A 846 0.48 30.61 -11.46
C ARG A 846 0.59 29.44 -10.47
N ALA A 847 -0.48 28.65 -10.34
CA ALA A 847 -0.54 27.55 -9.37
C ALA A 847 0.62 26.54 -9.49
N GLY A 848 1.08 26.23 -10.70
CA GLY A 848 2.20 25.29 -10.94
C GLY A 848 3.60 25.92 -10.97
N ASP A 849 3.74 27.22 -10.67
CA ASP A 849 5.07 27.84 -10.61
C ASP A 849 5.80 27.42 -9.32
N ILE A 850 7.13 27.23 -9.39
CA ILE A 850 8.00 27.13 -8.21
C ILE A 850 8.14 28.55 -7.63
N THR A 851 8.00 28.70 -6.31
CA THR A 851 8.12 30.00 -5.63
C THR A 851 9.46 30.11 -4.93
N LEU A 852 10.03 31.31 -4.99
CA LEU A 852 11.21 31.74 -4.24
C LEU A 852 10.89 33.06 -3.51
N ALA A 853 11.63 33.37 -2.45
CA ALA A 853 11.66 34.67 -1.78
C ALA A 853 13.12 35.15 -1.64
N GLY A 854 13.29 36.46 -1.50
CA GLY A 854 14.56 37.16 -1.38
C GLY A 854 14.38 38.68 -1.48
N ASP A 855 15.36 39.43 -1.01
CA ASP A 855 15.55 40.87 -1.19
C ASP A 855 16.26 41.15 -2.52
N TRP A 856 15.46 41.17 -3.59
CA TRP A 856 15.98 41.25 -4.95
C TRP A 856 16.51 42.63 -5.37
N ASP A 857 16.31 43.68 -4.58
CA ASP A 857 16.83 45.03 -4.86
C ASP A 857 17.56 45.71 -3.71
N GLY A 858 17.91 44.94 -2.68
CA GLY A 858 18.78 45.33 -1.58
C GLY A 858 18.17 46.44 -0.71
N ASP A 859 16.84 46.46 -0.57
CA ASP A 859 16.13 47.46 0.24
C ASP A 859 15.75 46.99 1.65
N GLY A 860 15.99 45.72 1.94
CA GLY A 860 15.74 45.01 3.19
C GLY A 860 14.38 44.30 3.24
N ASP A 861 13.50 44.46 2.25
CA ASP A 861 12.19 43.82 2.24
C ASP A 861 12.18 42.56 1.34
N ASP A 862 11.88 41.39 1.91
CA ASP A 862 11.71 40.17 1.14
C ASP A 862 10.45 40.18 0.28
N THR A 863 10.59 39.75 -0.97
CA THR A 863 9.48 39.69 -1.92
C THR A 863 9.54 38.44 -2.80
N PHE A 864 8.57 38.24 -3.69
CA PHE A 864 8.38 36.95 -4.37
C PHE A 864 8.99 36.89 -5.76
N ALA A 865 9.62 35.76 -6.08
CA ALA A 865 9.88 35.33 -7.44
C ALA A 865 9.18 34.02 -7.78
N VAL A 866 8.87 33.82 -9.05
CA VAL A 866 8.33 32.54 -9.55
C VAL A 866 9.15 32.02 -10.73
N ARG A 867 9.38 30.70 -10.76
CA ARG A 867 10.17 30.03 -11.82
C ARG A 867 9.26 29.18 -12.73
N ARG A 868 9.52 29.26 -14.03
CA ARG A 868 8.92 28.41 -15.08
C ARG A 868 10.02 27.89 -16.02
N GLY A 869 10.37 26.61 -15.91
CA GLY A 869 11.55 26.07 -16.57
C GLY A 869 12.81 26.80 -16.07
N ALA A 870 13.65 27.30 -16.98
CA ALA A 870 14.83 28.11 -16.61
C ALA A 870 14.55 29.62 -16.49
N THR A 871 13.27 30.06 -16.57
CA THR A 871 12.92 31.50 -16.54
C THR A 871 12.36 31.92 -15.19
N TYR A 872 12.90 33.00 -14.64
CA TYR A 872 12.54 33.61 -13.37
C TYR A 872 11.76 34.90 -13.61
N TYR A 873 10.74 35.12 -12.79
CA TYR A 873 9.86 36.29 -12.82
C TYR A 873 9.84 36.89 -11.43
N VAL A 874 10.70 37.88 -11.20
CA VAL A 874 10.95 38.48 -9.89
C VAL A 874 10.09 39.73 -9.72
N LYS A 875 9.60 39.94 -8.50
CA LYS A 875 8.76 41.08 -8.16
C LYS A 875 9.27 41.73 -6.89
N ASN A 876 9.87 42.91 -7.01
CA ASN A 876 10.45 43.69 -5.90
C ASN A 876 9.38 44.32 -4.98
N THR A 877 8.13 43.85 -5.05
CA THR A 877 7.04 44.35 -4.21
C THR A 877 6.04 43.22 -3.96
N ILE A 878 5.50 43.12 -2.75
CA ILE A 878 4.40 42.20 -2.43
C ILE A 878 3.08 42.71 -3.03
N ALA A 879 2.95 42.62 -4.36
CA ALA A 879 1.80 43.08 -5.10
C ALA A 879 1.49 42.20 -6.32
N ALA A 880 0.21 42.12 -6.68
CA ALA A 880 -0.17 41.53 -7.95
C ALA A 880 0.33 42.39 -9.12
N GLY A 881 0.79 41.77 -10.21
CA GLY A 881 1.23 42.52 -11.38
C GLY A 881 2.20 41.77 -12.27
N GLN A 882 2.85 42.53 -13.16
CA GLN A 882 3.96 42.04 -13.96
C GLN A 882 5.23 42.00 -13.10
N ALA A 883 6.10 41.03 -13.40
CA ALA A 883 7.45 40.96 -12.87
C ALA A 883 8.25 42.22 -13.19
N ASP A 884 9.10 42.64 -12.27
CA ASP A 884 10.01 43.76 -12.44
C ASP A 884 11.30 43.30 -13.14
N ILE A 885 11.76 42.08 -12.83
CA ILE A 885 12.90 41.42 -13.50
C ILE A 885 12.43 40.08 -14.11
N VAL A 886 12.91 39.79 -15.32
CA VAL A 886 12.74 38.50 -15.97
C VAL A 886 14.09 38.04 -16.50
N LEU A 887 14.61 36.94 -15.95
CA LEU A 887 15.92 36.40 -16.28
C LEU A 887 15.81 34.91 -16.64
N VAL A 888 16.74 34.43 -17.47
CA VAL A 888 16.95 33.01 -17.70
C VAL A 888 18.29 32.63 -17.10
N TYR A 889 18.29 31.70 -16.16
CA TYR A 889 19.48 31.22 -15.46
C TYR A 889 19.39 29.70 -15.26
N GLY A 890 20.51 29.00 -15.34
CA GLY A 890 20.56 27.53 -15.24
C GLY A 890 19.81 26.78 -16.35
N ARG A 891 19.51 25.50 -16.08
CA ARG A 891 18.73 24.58 -16.93
C ARG A 891 17.36 24.33 -16.33
N ALA A 892 16.46 23.74 -17.12
CA ALA A 892 15.09 23.45 -16.67
C ALA A 892 15.02 22.40 -15.55
N GLY A 893 16.01 21.50 -15.46
CA GLY A 893 16.08 20.46 -14.43
C GLY A 893 17.02 20.76 -13.26
N ASP A 894 17.67 21.93 -13.23
CA ASP A 894 18.51 22.29 -12.09
C ASP A 894 17.63 22.58 -10.86
N GLU A 895 18.08 22.22 -9.67
CA GLU A 895 17.53 22.71 -8.40
C GLU A 895 17.91 24.19 -8.24
N VAL A 896 17.05 24.99 -7.61
CA VAL A 896 17.27 26.44 -7.50
C VAL A 896 17.25 26.90 -6.05
N TYR A 897 18.13 27.86 -5.78
CA TYR A 897 18.38 28.47 -4.50
C TYR A 897 18.47 29.99 -4.66
N VAL A 898 18.26 30.71 -3.56
CA VAL A 898 18.37 32.17 -3.45
C VAL A 898 19.27 32.45 -2.27
N GLY A 899 20.12 33.47 -2.41
CA GLY A 899 20.94 33.99 -1.34
C GLY A 899 21.78 35.19 -1.81
N ASP A 900 22.31 35.93 -0.84
CA ASP A 900 23.36 36.93 -0.98
C ASP A 900 24.74 36.26 -0.91
N TRP A 901 25.20 35.75 -2.04
CA TRP A 901 26.47 35.00 -2.12
C TRP A 901 27.72 35.86 -1.92
N ASN A 902 27.59 37.21 -1.96
CA ASN A 902 28.71 38.14 -1.97
C ASN A 902 28.71 39.14 -0.80
N GLY A 903 27.65 39.17 0.01
CA GLY A 903 27.46 40.03 1.17
C GLY A 903 27.16 41.50 0.85
N ASP A 904 26.52 41.80 -0.29
CA ASP A 904 26.16 43.16 -0.70
C ASP A 904 24.73 43.60 -0.32
N GLY A 905 23.96 42.68 0.23
CA GLY A 905 22.57 42.81 0.66
C GLY A 905 21.54 42.55 -0.43
N GLU A 906 21.93 42.12 -1.63
CA GLU A 906 21.00 41.79 -2.72
C GLU A 906 20.95 40.27 -2.99
N ASP A 907 19.77 39.68 -2.87
CA ASP A 907 19.55 38.26 -3.14
C ASP A 907 19.60 37.93 -4.63
N THR A 908 20.33 36.88 -4.94
CA THR A 908 20.58 36.44 -6.33
C THR A 908 20.44 34.94 -6.50
N LEU A 909 20.49 34.46 -7.75
CA LEU A 909 20.14 33.07 -8.08
C LEU A 909 21.33 32.12 -7.96
N GLY A 910 21.15 31.04 -7.21
CA GLY A 910 22.00 29.85 -7.24
C GLY A 910 21.28 28.66 -7.86
N VAL A 911 22.02 27.79 -8.54
CA VAL A 911 21.48 26.49 -8.97
C VAL A 911 22.38 25.34 -8.60
N ARG A 912 21.80 24.20 -8.28
CA ARG A 912 22.52 22.93 -8.17
C ARG A 912 22.15 22.02 -9.32
N ARG A 913 23.16 21.45 -9.94
CA ARG A 913 23.01 20.51 -11.04
C ARG A 913 23.51 19.14 -10.62
N ALA A 914 22.59 18.20 -10.50
CA ALA A 914 22.86 16.79 -10.29
C ALA A 914 23.29 16.10 -11.62
N PRO A 915 23.94 14.91 -11.54
CA PRO A 915 24.46 14.13 -12.66
C PRO A 915 23.47 13.84 -13.79
#